data_AF-A0A954HXV9-F1
#
_entry.id   AF-A0A954HXV9-F1
#
_cell.length_a   1.000
_cell.length_b   1.000
_cell.length_c   1.000
_cell.angle_alpha   90.00
_cell.angle_beta   90.00
_cell.angle_gamma   90.00
#
_symmetry.space_group_name_H-M   'P 1'
#
loop_
_entity.id
_entity.type
_entity.pdbx_description
1 polymer ?
#
loop_
_entity_poly.entity_id
_entity_poly.type
_entity_poly.pdbx_seq_one_letter_code
_entity_poly.pdbx_strand_id
1 'polypeptide(L)'
;MDANLPERLLPLAERIPDGLGIEELDILGPNWAPWAEETGGLVESLFEDAFDDSTQLETLQKLQLKRMTVETALADPRYAPIHPQLYDLRGKLERRLDVYAGLRQALSIEQSAPTPSPFPAFQHALDELESTLIVTPQGPAWIPYYGSEGLNAIVERGRFDESDRELLTKAATRLNETDQLSPEQQEFLGQPMFRSLASAIEQGLASLDTDVEQPARGPIFEHAENFLSAMEAYEASGSREASAKMLAELQAIESLAGPQAGSLTAAFDRHYRSYNLQLSVGETFMQTFFSDQRSESGGVSEYVEDVYVSGCQWTNTVIGVDLKPCDTSAKFTLTIDGNVRSRTIGEVSVATVYNTGVARFRAEKDILFNGQHFTLFPARVGVNASNCTYDAETCMSWVPIAGNIARNIALDKAAEKKPESDAYARRKISREVRNRFDRETAEQFSDAEQKLQADLYGPLEEIDLKPEVMNFMSSEIHLAAQERLMRGDELSASRAPAYAVPMNGLLVQIHQSLLSNGADRMGFAGQKLTQKEVNEKIESRLSRIMKDRPAKVETPPEDPPADETEEQRAERLAKEERDANTRLMFDTVDPISFQFEDGEIIMSLRAGLERPGEEDIPTQIISVPLKLTVEEDQVVMTRGTVSVKPVERPRNIGEQIARAKIMASKIEEGIPERRTQDASKEIKQQGKSVTVQLREIIAEDGWLTLSVE
;
A
#
# COMPACT_ATOMS: atom_id res chain seq x y z
N MET A 1 20.47 24.34 -36.49
CA MET A 1 20.69 23.01 -37.10
C MET A 1 19.38 22.29 -36.88
N ASP A 2 18.47 22.36 -37.86
CA ASP A 2 17.16 21.73 -37.78
C ASP A 2 17.35 20.21 -37.88
N ALA A 3 17.40 19.55 -36.72
CA ALA A 3 17.19 18.11 -36.67
C ALA A 3 15.74 17.85 -37.08
N ASN A 4 15.54 16.96 -38.05
CA ASN A 4 14.23 16.48 -38.51
C ASN A 4 13.29 16.31 -37.31
N LEU A 5 12.27 17.17 -37.21
CA LEU A 5 11.17 16.93 -36.29
C LEU A 5 10.52 15.60 -36.72
N PRO A 6 10.26 14.68 -35.79
CA PRO A 6 9.58 13.42 -36.12
C PRO A 6 8.22 13.72 -36.74
N GLU A 7 7.89 13.03 -37.85
CA GLU A 7 6.65 13.21 -38.62
C GLU A 7 5.37 12.85 -37.83
N ARG A 8 5.50 12.15 -36.68
CA ARG A 8 4.39 11.71 -35.82
C ARG A 8 4.21 12.58 -34.57
N LEU A 9 2.97 12.78 -34.11
CA LEU A 9 2.61 13.49 -32.88
C LEU A 9 3.11 12.79 -31.61
N LEU A 10 2.93 11.48 -31.54
CA LEU A 10 3.29 10.62 -30.41
C LEU A 10 4.21 9.48 -30.87
N PRO A 11 5.21 9.13 -30.06
CA PRO A 11 5.98 7.91 -30.26
C PRO A 11 5.10 6.69 -30.04
N LEU A 12 5.51 5.55 -30.60
CA LEU A 12 4.88 4.25 -30.42
C LEU A 12 5.97 3.23 -30.10
N ALA A 13 5.60 2.16 -29.42
CA ALA A 13 6.51 1.04 -29.24
C ALA A 13 6.90 0.40 -30.59
N GLU A 14 8.02 -0.31 -30.63
CA GLU A 14 8.52 -0.96 -31.84
C GLU A 14 7.65 -2.11 -32.35
N ARG A 15 6.80 -2.67 -31.48
CA ARG A 15 5.95 -3.82 -31.78
C ARG A 15 4.60 -3.69 -31.09
N ILE A 16 3.61 -4.40 -31.65
CA ILE A 16 2.29 -4.56 -31.03
C ILE A 16 2.51 -5.16 -29.62
N PRO A 17 1.89 -4.59 -28.58
CA PRO A 17 1.97 -5.11 -27.23
C PRO A 17 1.46 -6.54 -27.12
N ASP A 18 2.17 -7.37 -26.36
CA ASP A 18 1.77 -8.75 -26.08
C ASP A 18 0.42 -8.77 -25.34
N GLY A 19 -0.51 -9.62 -25.77
CA GLY A 19 -1.87 -9.75 -25.26
C GLY A 19 -2.90 -8.76 -25.82
N LEU A 20 -2.55 -7.93 -26.81
CA LEU A 20 -3.45 -6.97 -27.45
C LEU A 20 -3.60 -7.19 -28.97
N GLY A 21 -2.93 -8.19 -29.55
CA GLY A 21 -3.11 -8.57 -30.95
C GLY A 21 -4.46 -9.26 -31.21
N ILE A 22 -4.92 -9.26 -32.46
CA ILE A 22 -6.22 -9.86 -32.83
C ILE A 22 -6.33 -11.32 -32.38
N GLU A 23 -5.29 -12.13 -32.62
CA GLU A 23 -5.28 -13.56 -32.25
C GLU A 23 -5.30 -13.80 -30.74
N GLU A 24 -4.77 -12.87 -29.95
CA GLU A 24 -4.68 -13.00 -28.50
C GLU A 24 -6.02 -12.62 -27.83
N LEU A 25 -6.77 -11.70 -28.42
CA LEU A 25 -8.09 -11.28 -27.93
C LEU A 25 -9.19 -12.36 -28.12
N ASP A 26 -8.94 -13.40 -28.93
CA ASP A 26 -9.85 -14.53 -29.10
C ASP A 26 -10.08 -15.33 -27.80
N ILE A 27 -9.23 -15.15 -26.79
CA ILE A 27 -9.37 -15.77 -25.46
C ILE A 27 -10.70 -15.41 -24.77
N LEU A 28 -11.31 -14.27 -25.12
CA LEU A 28 -12.62 -13.84 -24.59
C LEU A 28 -13.80 -14.69 -25.10
N GLY A 29 -13.55 -15.53 -26.11
CA GLY A 29 -14.52 -16.46 -26.67
C GLY A 29 -15.45 -15.84 -27.73
N PRO A 30 -16.33 -16.67 -28.33
CA PRO A 30 -17.04 -16.34 -29.56
C PRO A 30 -18.02 -15.17 -29.44
N ASN A 31 -18.53 -14.90 -28.23
CA ASN A 31 -19.44 -13.76 -27.99
C ASN A 31 -18.72 -12.41 -28.06
N TRP A 32 -17.39 -12.41 -27.87
CA TRP A 32 -16.54 -11.22 -27.91
C TRP A 32 -15.78 -11.08 -29.22
N ALA A 33 -15.82 -12.07 -30.12
CA ALA A 33 -15.08 -12.07 -31.38
C ALA A 33 -15.26 -10.78 -32.21
N PRO A 34 -16.47 -10.21 -32.39
CA PRO A 34 -16.61 -8.95 -33.14
C PRO A 34 -15.93 -7.77 -32.44
N TRP A 35 -15.96 -7.74 -31.11
CA TRP A 35 -15.30 -6.70 -30.32
C TRP A 35 -13.77 -6.88 -30.35
N ALA A 36 -13.30 -8.14 -30.29
CA ALA A 36 -11.89 -8.51 -30.35
C ALA A 36 -11.27 -8.14 -31.70
N GLU A 37 -11.92 -8.49 -32.81
CA GLU A 37 -11.48 -8.15 -34.17
C GLU A 37 -11.38 -6.62 -34.37
N GLU A 38 -12.40 -5.87 -33.93
CA GLU A 38 -12.38 -4.40 -34.04
C GLU A 38 -11.30 -3.77 -33.14
N THR A 39 -11.13 -4.27 -31.92
CA THR A 39 -10.17 -3.71 -30.96
C THR A 39 -8.73 -4.05 -31.35
N GLY A 40 -8.44 -5.29 -31.70
CA GLY A 40 -7.14 -5.71 -32.21
C GLY A 40 -6.79 -4.99 -33.51
N GLY A 41 -7.73 -4.82 -34.42
CA GLY A 41 -7.53 -4.02 -35.64
C GLY A 41 -7.22 -2.55 -35.34
N LEU A 42 -7.86 -1.94 -34.33
CA LEU A 42 -7.50 -0.59 -33.87
C LEU A 42 -6.09 -0.54 -33.29
N VAL A 43 -5.69 -1.52 -32.47
CA VAL A 43 -4.32 -1.61 -31.93
C VAL A 43 -3.31 -1.75 -33.06
N GLU A 44 -3.51 -2.71 -33.97
CA GLU A 44 -2.62 -2.96 -35.11
C GLU A 44 -2.47 -1.72 -36.00
N SER A 45 -3.57 -0.99 -36.24
CA SER A 45 -3.55 0.22 -37.06
C SER A 45 -2.63 1.31 -36.50
N LEU A 46 -2.44 1.38 -35.17
CA LEU A 46 -1.50 2.34 -34.57
C LEU A 46 -0.06 2.09 -35.05
N PHE A 47 0.32 0.85 -35.36
CA PHE A 47 1.69 0.45 -35.70
C PHE A 47 1.98 0.44 -37.21
N GLU A 48 1.04 0.85 -38.07
CA GLU A 48 1.26 0.94 -39.53
C GLU A 48 2.15 2.12 -39.93
N ASP A 49 3.02 1.95 -40.95
CA ASP A 49 4.06 2.92 -41.34
C ASP A 49 3.53 4.30 -41.78
N ALA A 50 2.28 4.40 -42.26
CA ALA A 50 1.68 5.63 -42.76
C ALA A 50 0.51 6.07 -41.87
N PHE A 51 0.83 6.72 -40.75
CA PHE A 51 -0.16 7.08 -39.73
C PHE A 51 -0.09 8.56 -39.41
N ASP A 52 -1.11 9.32 -39.83
CA ASP A 52 -1.19 10.75 -39.55
C ASP A 52 -1.65 11.05 -38.11
N ASP A 53 -1.29 12.23 -37.61
CA ASP A 53 -1.54 12.67 -36.24
C ASP A 53 -3.03 12.67 -35.86
N SER A 54 -3.91 13.02 -36.80
CA SER A 54 -5.36 13.09 -36.56
C SER A 54 -5.95 11.69 -36.40
N THR A 55 -5.51 10.76 -37.25
CA THR A 55 -5.90 9.35 -37.23
C THR A 55 -5.38 8.67 -35.98
N GLN A 56 -4.19 9.04 -35.50
CA GLN A 56 -3.65 8.55 -34.22
C GLN A 56 -4.51 8.94 -33.04
N LEU A 57 -4.90 10.21 -32.95
CA LEU A 57 -5.78 10.68 -31.88
C LEU A 57 -7.17 10.05 -31.94
N GLU A 58 -7.75 9.92 -33.12
CA GLU A 58 -9.05 9.27 -33.31
C GLU A 58 -9.01 7.79 -32.88
N THR A 59 -7.93 7.08 -33.22
CA THR A 59 -7.74 5.67 -32.87
C THR A 59 -7.60 5.48 -31.36
N LEU A 60 -6.80 6.33 -30.69
CA LEU A 60 -6.70 6.32 -29.22
C LEU A 60 -8.05 6.59 -28.54
N GLN A 61 -8.88 7.50 -29.08
CA GLN A 61 -10.23 7.74 -28.57
C GLN A 61 -11.16 6.53 -28.75
N LYS A 62 -11.07 5.84 -29.90
CA LYS A 62 -11.82 4.60 -30.12
C LYS A 62 -11.40 3.51 -29.13
N LEU A 63 -10.10 3.36 -28.86
CA LEU A 63 -9.59 2.42 -27.86
C LEU A 63 -10.08 2.76 -26.44
N GLN A 64 -10.18 4.05 -26.08
CA GLN A 64 -10.81 4.46 -24.81
C GLN A 64 -12.29 4.03 -24.72
N LEU A 65 -13.06 4.13 -25.81
CA LEU A 65 -14.43 3.62 -25.86
C LEU A 65 -14.50 2.10 -25.73
N LYS A 66 -13.55 1.37 -26.32
CA LYS A 66 -13.43 -0.09 -26.15
C LYS A 66 -13.15 -0.46 -24.70
N ARG A 67 -12.26 0.27 -24.00
CA ARG A 67 -12.02 0.09 -22.56
C ARG A 67 -13.31 0.24 -21.74
N MET A 68 -14.14 1.26 -22.01
CA MET A 68 -15.42 1.45 -21.31
C MET A 68 -16.41 0.27 -21.52
N THR A 69 -16.32 -0.41 -22.66
CA THR A 69 -17.12 -1.62 -22.92
C THR A 69 -16.72 -2.75 -21.98
N VAL A 70 -15.41 -2.93 -21.75
CA VAL A 70 -14.86 -3.92 -20.80
C VAL A 70 -15.26 -3.57 -19.37
N GLU A 71 -15.18 -2.30 -18.97
CA GLU A 71 -15.63 -1.83 -17.65
C GLU A 71 -17.12 -2.16 -17.40
N THR A 72 -17.96 -1.97 -18.42
CA THR A 72 -19.38 -2.30 -18.34
C THR A 72 -19.61 -3.81 -18.20
N ALA A 73 -18.80 -4.64 -18.87
CA ALA A 73 -18.89 -6.09 -18.77
C ALA A 73 -18.42 -6.61 -17.39
N LEU A 74 -17.37 -6.03 -16.82
CA LEU A 74 -16.90 -6.37 -15.47
C LEU A 74 -17.96 -6.09 -14.40
N ALA A 75 -18.80 -5.08 -14.60
CA ALA A 75 -19.93 -4.78 -13.70
C ALA A 75 -21.13 -5.74 -13.84
N ASP A 76 -21.17 -6.58 -14.88
CA ASP A 76 -22.30 -7.48 -15.17
C ASP A 76 -21.97 -8.92 -14.73
N PRO A 77 -22.73 -9.50 -13.78
CA PRO A 77 -22.52 -10.86 -13.28
C PRO A 77 -22.54 -11.95 -14.35
N ARG A 78 -23.14 -11.70 -15.52
CA ARG A 78 -23.19 -12.67 -16.63
C ARG A 78 -21.82 -12.97 -17.21
N TYR A 79 -20.86 -12.05 -17.07
CA TYR A 79 -19.49 -12.23 -17.55
C TYR A 79 -18.52 -12.75 -16.47
N ALA A 80 -19.01 -13.10 -15.27
CA ALA A 80 -18.18 -13.64 -14.19
C ALA A 80 -17.21 -14.76 -14.64
N PRO A 81 -17.59 -15.71 -15.52
CA PRO A 81 -16.67 -16.75 -15.98
C PRO A 81 -15.45 -16.27 -16.76
N ILE A 82 -15.50 -15.06 -17.32
CA ILE A 82 -14.42 -14.44 -18.09
C ILE A 82 -13.87 -13.16 -17.42
N HIS A 83 -14.23 -12.91 -16.16
CA HIS A 83 -13.73 -11.73 -15.43
C HIS A 83 -12.20 -11.66 -15.39
N PRO A 84 -11.45 -12.75 -15.14
CA PRO A 84 -9.98 -12.68 -15.15
C PRO A 84 -9.42 -12.12 -16.46
N GLN A 85 -9.87 -12.64 -17.61
CA GLN A 85 -9.42 -12.18 -18.92
C GLN A 85 -9.82 -10.71 -19.19
N LEU A 86 -11.00 -10.30 -18.73
CA LEU A 86 -11.46 -8.92 -18.87
C LEU A 86 -10.68 -7.95 -17.97
N TYR A 87 -10.30 -8.36 -16.75
CA TYR A 87 -9.47 -7.55 -15.85
C TYR A 87 -8.06 -7.36 -16.44
N ASP A 88 -7.43 -8.43 -16.94
CA ASP A 88 -6.13 -8.40 -17.60
C ASP A 88 -6.12 -7.45 -18.79
N LEU A 89 -7.12 -7.60 -19.66
CA LEU A 89 -7.27 -6.77 -20.85
C LEU A 89 -7.52 -5.30 -20.51
N ARG A 90 -8.41 -5.03 -19.54
CA ARG A 90 -8.66 -3.68 -19.06
C ARG A 90 -7.36 -3.06 -18.55
N GLY A 91 -6.60 -3.76 -17.72
CA GLY A 91 -5.34 -3.28 -17.19
C GLY A 91 -4.31 -3.00 -18.29
N LYS A 92 -4.11 -3.95 -19.22
CA LYS A 92 -3.20 -3.79 -20.37
C LYS A 92 -3.55 -2.55 -21.21
N LEU A 93 -4.84 -2.31 -21.48
CA LEU A 93 -5.30 -1.12 -22.21
C LEU A 93 -5.18 0.17 -21.39
N GLU A 94 -5.59 0.15 -20.12
CA GLU A 94 -5.59 1.33 -19.25
C GLU A 94 -4.17 1.88 -19.04
N ARG A 95 -3.19 1.01 -18.75
CA ARG A 95 -1.79 1.41 -18.55
C ARG A 95 -1.25 2.16 -19.77
N ARG A 96 -1.45 1.59 -20.97
CA ARG A 96 -0.96 2.16 -22.23
C ARG A 96 -1.66 3.47 -22.57
N LEU A 97 -2.99 3.51 -22.47
CA LEU A 97 -3.77 4.71 -22.79
C LEU A 97 -3.45 5.88 -21.84
N ASP A 98 -3.26 5.62 -20.54
CA ASP A 98 -2.87 6.64 -19.57
C ASP A 98 -1.45 7.16 -19.82
N VAL A 99 -0.51 6.26 -20.14
CA VAL A 99 0.87 6.63 -20.52
C VAL A 99 0.88 7.46 -21.81
N TYR A 100 0.15 7.06 -22.85
CA TYR A 100 0.05 7.84 -24.09
C TYR A 100 -0.56 9.22 -23.85
N ALA A 101 -1.58 9.32 -22.99
CA ALA A 101 -2.15 10.61 -22.61
C ALA A 101 -1.13 11.50 -21.87
N GLY A 102 -0.35 10.93 -20.96
CA GLY A 102 0.74 11.62 -20.26
C GLY A 102 1.85 12.08 -21.19
N LEU A 103 2.32 11.22 -22.09
CA LEU A 103 3.31 11.54 -23.12
C LEU A 103 2.82 12.64 -24.05
N ARG A 104 1.54 12.66 -24.41
CA ARG A 104 0.96 13.74 -25.21
C ARG A 104 1.11 15.09 -24.54
N GLN A 105 0.92 15.15 -23.23
CA GLN A 105 1.11 16.39 -22.48
C GLN A 105 2.59 16.77 -22.38
N ALA A 106 3.47 15.80 -22.14
CA ALA A 106 4.92 16.04 -22.10
C ALA A 106 5.48 16.49 -23.46
N LEU A 107 4.88 16.04 -24.57
CA LEU A 107 5.23 16.38 -25.95
C LEU A 107 4.41 17.53 -26.51
N SER A 108 3.35 17.96 -25.83
CA SER A 108 2.57 19.13 -26.24
C SER A 108 3.38 20.38 -25.94
N ILE A 109 4.28 20.69 -26.87
CA ILE A 109 4.74 22.05 -27.09
C ILE A 109 3.53 22.82 -27.67
N GLU A 110 2.49 23.02 -26.87
CA GLU A 110 1.90 24.34 -26.93
C GLU A 110 3.04 25.26 -26.53
N GLN A 111 3.42 26.18 -27.42
CA GLN A 111 4.14 27.37 -27.01
C GLN A 111 3.43 27.86 -25.76
N SER A 112 4.00 27.60 -24.58
CA SER A 112 3.43 28.06 -23.32
C SER A 112 3.06 29.49 -23.58
N ALA A 113 1.77 29.82 -23.47
CA ALA A 113 1.31 31.20 -23.62
C ALA A 113 2.32 32.06 -22.87
N PRO A 114 2.89 33.12 -23.50
CA PRO A 114 4.01 33.85 -22.95
C PRO A 114 3.69 34.10 -21.49
N THR A 115 4.57 33.67 -20.58
CA THR A 115 4.45 33.93 -19.14
C THR A 115 3.93 35.35 -19.03
N PRO A 116 2.76 35.60 -18.42
CA PRO A 116 2.12 36.91 -18.47
C PRO A 116 3.18 37.90 -18.06
N SER A 117 3.51 38.82 -18.98
CA SER A 117 4.63 39.74 -18.79
C SER A 117 4.53 40.32 -17.38
N PRO A 118 5.59 40.30 -16.55
CA PRO A 118 5.53 40.89 -15.21
C PRO A 118 5.36 42.42 -15.27
N PHE A 119 5.43 43.00 -16.47
CA PHE A 119 5.39 44.43 -16.72
C PHE A 119 4.13 45.15 -16.20
N PRO A 120 2.88 44.66 -16.38
CA PRO A 120 1.70 45.33 -15.83
C PRO A 120 1.67 45.33 -14.30
N ALA A 121 2.20 44.29 -13.66
CA ALA A 121 2.34 44.24 -12.20
C ALA A 121 3.39 45.22 -11.69
N PHE A 122 4.52 45.34 -12.39
CA PHE A 122 5.54 46.36 -12.15
C PHE A 122 4.99 47.79 -12.32
N GLN A 123 4.28 48.05 -13.42
CA GLN A 123 3.64 49.34 -13.66
C GLN A 123 2.66 49.70 -12.54
N HIS A 124 1.77 48.77 -12.18
CA HIS A 124 0.81 48.99 -11.09
C HIS A 124 1.51 49.26 -9.75
N ALA A 125 2.55 48.49 -9.41
CA ALA A 125 3.28 48.66 -8.15
C ALA A 125 4.02 50.00 -8.07
N LEU A 126 4.55 50.49 -9.21
CA LEU A 126 5.21 51.80 -9.29
C LEU A 126 4.18 52.94 -9.17
N ASP A 127 3.06 52.85 -9.90
CA ASP A 127 1.97 53.85 -9.85
C ASP A 127 1.36 53.95 -8.44
N GLU A 128 1.16 52.82 -7.77
CA GLU A 128 0.64 52.74 -6.40
C GLU A 128 1.62 53.36 -5.39
N LEU A 129 2.92 53.10 -5.54
CA LEU A 129 3.95 53.69 -4.69
C LEU A 129 4.01 55.21 -4.87
N GLU A 130 4.07 55.70 -6.11
CA GLU A 130 4.20 57.13 -6.39
C GLU A 130 2.97 57.92 -5.93
N SER A 131 1.77 57.42 -6.23
CA SER A 131 0.52 58.06 -5.78
C SER A 131 0.42 58.14 -4.25
N THR A 132 0.91 57.12 -3.54
CA THR A 132 0.95 57.10 -2.07
C THR A 132 2.01 58.03 -1.51
N LEU A 133 3.20 58.08 -2.11
CA LEU A 133 4.29 58.96 -1.67
C LEU A 133 3.98 60.45 -1.87
N ILE A 134 3.21 60.81 -2.89
CA ILE A 134 2.79 62.21 -3.14
C ILE A 134 1.94 62.77 -2.00
N VAL A 135 1.08 61.95 -1.40
CA VAL A 135 0.16 62.37 -0.32
C VAL A 135 0.73 62.13 1.09
N THR A 136 1.87 61.45 1.19
CA THR A 136 2.52 61.11 2.48
C THR A 136 3.45 62.22 2.95
N PRO A 137 3.39 62.67 4.23
CA PRO A 137 4.35 63.64 4.77
C PRO A 137 5.80 63.16 4.59
N GLN A 138 6.66 63.98 3.97
CA GLN A 138 8.03 63.64 3.57
C GLN A 138 8.17 62.52 2.52
N GLY A 139 7.07 61.96 2.01
CA GLY A 139 7.06 60.94 0.96
C GLY A 139 7.71 61.37 -0.36
N PRO A 140 7.55 62.62 -0.86
CA PRO A 140 8.17 63.05 -2.11
C PRO A 140 9.71 63.00 -2.11
N ALA A 141 10.35 63.02 -0.93
CA ALA A 141 11.81 62.91 -0.83
C ALA A 141 12.33 61.50 -1.18
N TRP A 142 11.46 60.48 -1.15
CA TRP A 142 11.79 59.09 -1.46
C TRP A 142 11.68 58.74 -2.94
N ILE A 143 10.97 59.54 -3.73
CA ILE A 143 10.81 59.34 -5.17
C ILE A 143 12.18 59.21 -5.90
N PRO A 144 13.15 60.11 -5.71
CA PRO A 144 14.47 59.96 -6.34
C PRO A 144 15.33 58.83 -5.74
N TYR A 145 15.00 58.32 -4.55
CA TYR A 145 15.82 57.34 -3.83
C TYR A 145 15.86 55.98 -4.56
N TYR A 146 14.71 55.46 -4.99
CA TYR A 146 14.62 54.18 -5.71
C TYR A 146 14.85 54.31 -7.23
N GLY A 147 15.17 55.52 -7.72
CA GLY A 147 15.48 55.76 -9.13
C GLY A 147 14.25 55.89 -10.03
N SER A 148 13.19 56.55 -9.55
CA SER A 148 11.89 56.67 -10.24
C SER A 148 11.97 57.13 -11.69
N GLU A 149 12.82 58.11 -12.03
CA GLU A 149 12.97 58.63 -13.39
C GLU A 149 13.35 57.52 -14.39
N GLY A 150 14.24 56.62 -13.97
CA GLY A 150 14.66 55.48 -14.77
C GLY A 150 13.60 54.38 -14.85
N LEU A 151 12.86 54.13 -13.77
CA LEU A 151 11.76 53.15 -13.76
C LEU A 151 10.55 53.63 -14.57
N ASN A 152 10.25 54.93 -14.53
CA ASN A 152 9.20 55.54 -15.34
C ASN A 152 9.52 55.51 -16.83
N ALA A 153 10.80 55.66 -17.22
CA ALA A 153 11.21 55.45 -18.61
C ALA A 153 10.95 54.00 -19.11
N ILE A 154 11.07 53.01 -18.23
CA ILE A 154 10.71 51.61 -18.52
C ILE A 154 9.19 51.48 -18.68
N VAL A 155 8.41 52.14 -17.81
CA VAL A 155 6.94 52.19 -17.91
C VAL A 155 6.48 52.85 -19.22
N GLU A 156 7.06 53.99 -19.59
CA GLU A 156 6.77 54.69 -20.86
C GLU A 156 7.05 53.82 -22.08
N ARG A 157 8.10 52.98 -22.02
CA ARG A 157 8.46 52.05 -23.10
C ARG A 157 7.51 50.84 -23.17
N GLY A 158 6.79 50.52 -22.10
CA GLY A 158 5.80 49.44 -22.11
C GLY A 158 6.38 48.02 -21.98
N ARG A 159 7.69 47.87 -21.75
CA ARG A 159 8.37 46.55 -21.65
C ARG A 159 9.75 46.64 -20.97
N PHE A 160 10.20 45.53 -20.41
CA PHE A 160 11.59 45.32 -19.98
C PHE A 160 12.52 45.04 -21.17
N ASP A 161 13.77 45.46 -21.05
CA ASP A 161 14.87 45.23 -21.99
C ASP A 161 16.14 44.88 -21.20
N GLU A 162 17.07 44.16 -21.82
CA GLU A 162 18.35 43.79 -21.20
C GLU A 162 19.15 45.03 -20.79
N SER A 163 18.97 46.15 -21.51
CA SER A 163 19.55 47.45 -21.12
C SER A 163 19.11 47.96 -19.75
N ASP A 164 18.00 47.44 -19.21
CA ASP A 164 17.45 47.87 -17.93
C ASP A 164 18.01 47.09 -16.73
N ARG A 165 18.70 45.97 -16.97
CA ARG A 165 19.15 45.05 -15.93
C ARG A 165 19.94 45.76 -14.83
N GLU A 166 20.86 46.64 -15.22
CA GLU A 166 21.68 47.40 -14.27
C GLU A 166 20.83 48.35 -13.41
N LEU A 167 19.80 48.97 -14.01
CA LEU A 167 18.89 49.89 -13.36
C LEU A 167 17.95 49.15 -12.38
N LEU A 168 17.34 48.06 -12.83
CA LEU A 168 16.45 47.21 -12.04
C LEU A 168 17.20 46.57 -10.85
N THR A 169 18.43 46.11 -11.08
CA THR A 169 19.28 45.56 -10.01
C THR A 169 19.57 46.62 -8.96
N LYS A 170 19.98 47.84 -9.38
CA LYS A 170 20.23 48.95 -8.44
C LYS A 170 18.98 49.35 -7.66
N ALA A 171 17.80 49.35 -8.30
CA ALA A 171 16.54 49.66 -7.65
C ALA A 171 16.16 48.58 -6.61
N ALA A 172 16.27 47.29 -6.96
CA ALA A 172 16.04 46.18 -6.04
C ALA A 172 16.99 46.23 -4.83
N THR A 173 18.29 46.48 -5.05
CA THR A 173 19.27 46.62 -3.97
C THR A 173 18.89 47.75 -3.01
N ARG A 174 18.49 48.93 -3.52
CA ARG A 174 18.10 50.07 -2.64
C ARG A 174 16.81 49.83 -1.86
N LEU A 175 15.89 49.03 -2.41
CA LEU A 175 14.63 48.70 -1.75
C LEU A 175 14.80 47.59 -0.69
N ASN A 176 15.79 46.70 -0.87
CA ASN A 176 16.01 45.53 0.00
C ASN A 176 17.17 45.71 1.01
N GLU A 177 18.23 46.45 0.68
CA GLU A 177 19.40 46.66 1.56
C GLU A 177 19.23 47.93 2.40
N THR A 178 18.68 47.77 3.60
CA THR A 178 18.35 48.90 4.50
C THR A 178 19.37 49.15 5.62
N ASP A 179 20.53 48.47 5.59
CA ASP A 179 21.49 48.42 6.72
C ASP A 179 22.14 49.76 7.08
N GLN A 180 22.09 50.75 6.18
CA GLN A 180 22.66 52.08 6.37
C GLN A 180 21.63 53.15 6.75
N LEU A 181 20.35 52.76 6.95
CA LEU A 181 19.23 53.67 7.24
C LEU A 181 18.89 53.68 8.74
N SER A 182 18.22 54.73 9.20
CA SER A 182 17.73 54.80 10.59
C SER A 182 16.59 53.78 10.82
N PRO A 183 16.32 53.37 12.08
CA PRO A 183 15.24 52.43 12.39
C PRO A 183 13.87 52.88 11.87
N GLU A 184 13.56 54.18 11.94
CA GLU A 184 12.31 54.77 11.45
C GLU A 184 12.21 54.70 9.92
N GLN A 185 13.35 54.81 9.22
CA GLN A 185 13.42 54.70 7.77
C GLN A 185 13.30 53.25 7.30
N GLN A 186 13.87 52.30 8.07
CA GLN A 186 13.71 50.86 7.83
C GLN A 186 12.25 50.42 7.98
N GLU A 187 11.56 50.91 9.02
CA GLU A 187 10.13 50.64 9.21
C GLU A 187 9.28 51.22 8.07
N PHE A 188 9.63 52.41 7.58
CA PHE A 188 8.95 53.05 6.45
C PHE A 188 9.14 52.28 5.13
N LEU A 189 10.36 51.87 4.79
CA LEU A 189 10.63 51.01 3.62
C LEU A 189 10.06 49.60 3.75
N GLY A 190 9.78 49.15 4.98
CA GLY A 190 9.11 47.88 5.25
C GLY A 190 7.63 47.84 4.89
N GLN A 191 7.02 48.97 4.49
CA GLN A 191 5.60 49.03 4.14
C GLN A 191 5.25 48.22 2.88
N PRO A 192 4.01 47.71 2.75
CA PRO A 192 3.61 46.82 1.67
C PRO A 192 3.86 47.35 0.25
N MET A 193 3.72 48.66 0.05
CA MET A 193 3.93 49.32 -1.25
C MET A 193 5.38 49.16 -1.78
N PHE A 194 6.38 49.31 -0.92
CA PHE A 194 7.79 49.16 -1.30
C PHE A 194 8.15 47.68 -1.57
N ARG A 195 7.59 46.76 -0.78
CA ARG A 195 7.74 45.31 -1.00
C ARG A 195 7.09 44.85 -2.30
N SER A 196 5.93 45.41 -2.64
CA SER A 196 5.23 45.14 -3.89
C SER A 196 6.09 45.54 -5.09
N LEU A 197 6.68 46.74 -5.06
CA LEU A 197 7.59 47.20 -6.10
C LEU A 197 8.87 46.35 -6.17
N ALA A 198 9.48 46.03 -5.02
CA ALA A 198 10.69 45.19 -4.98
C ALA A 198 10.44 43.79 -5.59
N SER A 199 9.32 43.15 -5.23
CA SER A 199 8.94 41.86 -5.81
C SER A 199 8.67 41.94 -7.31
N ALA A 200 8.02 43.02 -7.78
CA ALA A 200 7.76 43.21 -9.20
C ALA A 200 9.05 43.47 -10.01
N ILE A 201 10.04 44.15 -9.43
CA ILE A 201 11.37 44.35 -10.03
C ILE A 201 12.13 43.02 -10.11
N GLU A 202 12.10 42.19 -9.07
CA GLU A 202 12.73 40.86 -9.06
C GLU A 202 12.11 39.94 -10.11
N GLN A 203 10.78 39.96 -10.27
CA GLN A 203 10.09 39.24 -11.34
C GLN A 203 10.47 39.78 -12.73
N GLY A 204 10.66 41.10 -12.86
CA GLY A 204 11.18 41.73 -14.08
C GLY A 204 12.59 41.26 -14.43
N LEU A 205 13.49 41.21 -13.45
CA LEU A 205 14.86 40.69 -13.62
C LEU A 205 14.86 39.21 -14.03
N ALA A 206 14.03 38.38 -13.38
CA ALA A 206 13.87 36.97 -13.77
C ALA A 206 13.32 36.80 -15.20
N SER A 207 12.49 37.74 -15.67
CA SER A 207 12.00 37.76 -17.05
C SER A 207 13.05 38.15 -18.09
N LEU A 208 14.14 38.81 -17.68
CA LEU A 208 15.30 39.10 -18.54
C LEU A 208 16.28 37.92 -18.60
N ASP A 209 16.21 36.97 -17.66
CA ASP A 209 16.99 35.74 -17.66
C ASP A 209 16.38 34.62 -18.51
N THR A 210 15.20 34.86 -19.11
CA THR A 210 14.42 33.85 -19.84
C THR A 210 14.87 33.69 -21.30
N ASP A 211 16.18 33.56 -21.52
CA ASP A 211 16.74 32.86 -22.69
C ASP A 211 16.95 31.37 -22.34
N VAL A 212 15.96 30.74 -21.69
CA VAL A 212 15.90 29.27 -21.63
C VAL A 212 15.31 28.83 -22.95
N GLU A 213 16.16 28.40 -23.89
CA GLU A 213 15.76 27.63 -25.05
C GLU A 213 14.77 26.56 -24.58
N GLN A 214 13.51 26.64 -25.01
CA GLN A 214 12.56 25.56 -24.77
C GLN A 214 13.21 24.28 -25.33
N PRO A 215 13.26 23.18 -24.57
CA PRO A 215 13.85 21.95 -25.07
C PRO A 215 13.13 21.58 -26.36
N ALA A 216 13.91 21.32 -27.40
CA ALA A 216 13.35 20.90 -28.67
C ALA A 216 12.50 19.64 -28.44
N ARG A 217 11.39 19.52 -29.18
CA ARG A 217 10.51 18.34 -29.17
C ARG A 217 11.27 17.03 -29.39
N GLY A 218 12.35 17.09 -30.19
CA GLY A 218 13.17 15.94 -30.59
C GLY A 218 13.69 15.12 -29.40
N PRO A 219 14.51 15.70 -28.49
CA PRO A 219 14.99 14.99 -27.30
C PRO A 219 13.90 14.33 -26.45
N ILE A 220 12.78 15.04 -26.17
CA ILE A 220 11.67 14.46 -25.39
C ILE A 220 11.06 13.28 -26.13
N PHE A 221 10.92 13.38 -27.46
CA PHE A 221 10.38 12.32 -28.30
C PHE A 221 11.27 11.07 -28.31
N GLU A 222 12.59 11.23 -28.42
CA GLU A 222 13.55 10.12 -28.36
C GLU A 222 13.49 9.37 -27.02
N HIS A 223 13.47 10.11 -25.90
CA HIS A 223 13.32 9.49 -24.58
C HIS A 223 11.95 8.83 -24.41
N ALA A 224 10.89 9.39 -25.00
CA ALA A 224 9.56 8.80 -24.97
C ALA A 224 9.45 7.50 -25.80
N GLU A 225 10.13 7.41 -26.95
CA GLU A 225 10.27 6.14 -27.70
C GLU A 225 10.99 5.08 -26.85
N ASN A 226 12.14 5.45 -26.27
CA ASN A 226 12.91 4.54 -25.42
C ASN A 226 12.12 4.10 -24.18
N PHE A 227 11.33 5.00 -23.59
CA PHE A 227 10.44 4.72 -22.48
C PHE A 227 9.37 3.69 -22.85
N LEU A 228 8.68 3.88 -23.99
CA LEU A 228 7.65 2.95 -24.46
C LEU A 228 8.23 1.57 -24.78
N SER A 229 9.37 1.51 -25.47
CA SER A 229 10.06 0.24 -25.75
C SER A 229 10.48 -0.48 -24.46
N ALA A 230 10.97 0.26 -23.46
CA ALA A 230 11.29 -0.30 -22.15
C ALA A 230 10.04 -0.78 -21.39
N MET A 231 8.93 -0.04 -21.48
CA MET A 231 7.64 -0.41 -20.91
C MET A 231 7.13 -1.73 -21.49
N GLU A 232 7.13 -1.88 -22.82
CA GLU A 232 6.68 -3.13 -23.45
C GLU A 232 7.62 -4.32 -23.15
N ALA A 233 8.93 -4.07 -23.01
CA ALA A 233 9.87 -5.10 -22.56
C ALA A 233 9.60 -5.53 -21.11
N TYR A 234 9.25 -4.58 -20.22
CA TYR A 234 8.88 -4.87 -18.84
C TYR A 234 7.56 -5.62 -18.76
N GLU A 235 6.52 -5.18 -19.45
CA GLU A 235 5.21 -5.86 -19.47
C GLU A 235 5.34 -7.30 -19.98
N ALA A 236 6.18 -7.55 -20.99
CA ALA A 236 6.40 -8.87 -21.55
C ALA A 236 7.17 -9.83 -20.63
N SER A 237 8.10 -9.34 -19.81
CA SER A 237 9.10 -10.19 -19.13
C SER A 237 9.28 -9.96 -17.63
N GLY A 238 8.80 -8.84 -17.10
CA GLY A 238 9.09 -8.38 -15.75
C GLY A 238 10.56 -8.04 -15.49
N SER A 239 11.36 -7.85 -16.55
CA SER A 239 12.81 -7.64 -16.49
C SER A 239 13.23 -6.41 -15.68
N ARG A 240 14.26 -6.57 -14.84
CA ARG A 240 14.88 -5.47 -14.07
C ARG A 240 15.66 -4.51 -14.96
N GLU A 241 16.24 -5.00 -16.04
CA GLU A 241 16.90 -4.14 -17.03
C GLU A 241 15.88 -3.20 -17.69
N ALA A 242 14.69 -3.73 -18.02
CA ALA A 242 13.61 -2.95 -18.57
C ALA A 242 13.07 -1.92 -17.55
N SER A 243 12.88 -2.31 -16.28
CA SER A 243 12.46 -1.35 -15.24
C SER A 243 13.47 -0.21 -15.04
N ALA A 244 14.76 -0.53 -14.94
CA ALA A 244 15.81 0.45 -14.77
C ALA A 244 15.85 1.43 -15.96
N LYS A 245 15.68 0.92 -17.18
CA LYS A 245 15.58 1.75 -18.38
C LYS A 245 14.33 2.64 -18.35
N MET A 246 13.15 2.10 -18.03
CA MET A 246 11.92 2.90 -17.90
C MET A 246 12.09 4.06 -16.92
N LEU A 247 12.68 3.81 -15.75
CA LEU A 247 12.92 4.84 -14.74
C LEU A 247 13.91 5.92 -15.23
N ALA A 248 14.99 5.50 -15.89
CA ALA A 248 15.97 6.43 -16.46
C ALA A 248 15.36 7.32 -17.55
N GLU A 249 14.57 6.75 -18.46
CA GLU A 249 13.91 7.50 -19.54
C GLU A 249 12.81 8.43 -18.98
N LEU A 250 12.05 8.00 -17.98
CA LEU A 250 11.09 8.86 -17.29
C LEU A 250 11.77 10.06 -16.65
N GLN A 251 12.87 9.84 -15.93
CA GLN A 251 13.65 10.92 -15.31
C GLN A 251 14.20 11.89 -16.37
N ALA A 252 14.65 11.39 -17.54
CA ALA A 252 15.09 12.23 -18.64
C ALA A 252 13.92 13.08 -19.18
N ILE A 253 12.75 12.49 -19.40
CA ILE A 253 11.53 13.22 -19.82
C ILE A 253 11.14 14.28 -18.79
N GLU A 254 11.14 13.96 -17.50
CA GLU A 254 10.83 14.91 -16.42
C GLU A 254 11.80 16.09 -16.41
N SER A 255 13.10 15.82 -16.61
CA SER A 255 14.13 16.85 -16.65
C SER A 255 13.98 17.82 -17.83
N LEU A 256 13.46 17.33 -18.96
CA LEU A 256 13.28 18.10 -20.20
C LEU A 256 11.90 18.79 -20.24
N ALA A 257 10.81 18.06 -20.00
CA ALA A 257 9.44 18.57 -20.11
C ALA A 257 8.98 19.33 -18.86
N GLY A 258 9.69 19.21 -17.73
CA GLY A 258 9.37 19.90 -16.48
C GLY A 258 7.93 19.62 -16.01
N PRO A 259 7.12 20.65 -15.69
CA PRO A 259 5.74 20.47 -15.25
C PRO A 259 4.83 19.71 -16.25
N GLN A 260 5.16 19.72 -17.54
CA GLN A 260 4.37 19.04 -18.57
C GLN A 260 4.47 17.51 -18.46
N ALA A 261 5.52 16.97 -17.83
CA ALA A 261 5.64 15.55 -17.53
C ALA A 261 4.71 15.08 -16.40
N GLY A 262 4.07 15.99 -15.65
CA GLY A 262 3.34 15.63 -14.43
C GLY A 262 2.25 14.57 -14.61
N SER A 263 1.53 14.58 -15.74
CA SER A 263 0.52 13.55 -16.03
C SER A 263 1.15 12.20 -16.40
N LEU A 264 2.31 12.19 -17.05
CA LEU A 264 3.08 10.98 -17.30
C LEU A 264 3.58 10.38 -15.99
N THR A 265 4.18 11.19 -15.12
CA THR A 265 4.62 10.75 -13.78
C THR A 265 3.46 10.19 -12.97
N ALA A 266 2.30 10.86 -12.98
CA ALA A 266 1.11 10.37 -12.28
C ALA A 266 0.57 9.05 -12.85
N ALA A 267 0.61 8.87 -14.17
CA ALA A 267 0.26 7.61 -14.81
C ALA A 267 1.25 6.50 -14.45
N PHE A 268 2.55 6.81 -14.48
CA PHE A 268 3.61 5.88 -14.09
C PHE A 268 3.49 5.44 -12.64
N ASP A 269 3.29 6.38 -11.71
CA ASP A 269 3.15 6.09 -10.29
C ASP A 269 1.92 5.20 -10.01
N ARG A 270 0.80 5.48 -10.68
CA ARG A 270 -0.43 4.68 -10.56
C ARG A 270 -0.22 3.24 -11.00
N HIS A 271 0.47 3.04 -12.13
CA HIS A 271 0.52 1.76 -12.83
C HIS A 271 1.76 0.92 -12.49
N TYR A 272 2.83 1.53 -11.99
CA TYR A 272 4.10 0.86 -11.73
C TYR A 272 4.71 1.14 -10.35
N ARG A 273 4.17 2.05 -9.53
CA ARG A 273 4.71 2.37 -8.18
C ARG A 273 3.70 2.31 -7.05
N SER A 274 2.53 1.70 -7.28
CA SER A 274 1.52 1.46 -6.24
C SER A 274 2.00 0.38 -5.26
N TYR A 275 1.25 0.18 -4.16
CA TYR A 275 1.50 -0.87 -3.17
C TYR A 275 1.38 -2.26 -3.81
N ASN A 276 2.32 -3.17 -3.55
CA ASN A 276 2.35 -4.53 -4.12
C ASN A 276 1.91 -5.62 -3.13
N LEU A 277 1.53 -5.23 -1.92
CA LEU A 277 0.80 -6.08 -0.98
C LEU A 277 -0.35 -5.27 -0.39
N GLN A 278 -1.57 -5.81 -0.40
CA GLN A 278 -2.71 -5.24 0.29
C GLN A 278 -3.38 -6.31 1.14
N LEU A 279 -3.66 -5.98 2.39
CA LEU A 279 -4.38 -6.80 3.36
C LEU A 279 -5.58 -6.00 3.83
N SER A 280 -6.77 -6.56 3.70
CA SER A 280 -7.98 -6.00 4.29
C SER A 280 -8.61 -7.00 5.24
N VAL A 281 -9.02 -6.56 6.42
CA VAL A 281 -9.58 -7.40 7.47
C VAL A 281 -10.94 -6.86 7.88
N GLY A 282 -11.95 -7.72 7.89
CA GLY A 282 -13.30 -7.37 8.35
C GLY A 282 -13.38 -7.21 9.87
N GLU A 283 -14.24 -6.30 10.32
CA GLU A 283 -14.46 -6.03 11.75
C GLU A 283 -14.91 -7.29 12.51
N THR A 284 -15.83 -8.07 11.96
CA THR A 284 -16.34 -9.29 12.62
C THR A 284 -15.24 -10.34 12.78
N PHE A 285 -14.33 -10.44 11.80
CA PHE A 285 -13.14 -11.28 11.92
C PHE A 285 -12.25 -10.79 13.07
N MET A 286 -11.93 -9.49 13.12
CA MET A 286 -11.15 -8.92 14.22
C MET A 286 -11.82 -9.14 15.58
N GLN A 287 -13.13 -8.91 15.68
CA GLN A 287 -13.90 -9.14 16.90
C GLN A 287 -13.76 -10.57 17.40
N THR A 288 -13.68 -11.57 16.52
CA THR A 288 -13.54 -12.98 16.93
C THR A 288 -12.24 -13.21 17.72
N PHE A 289 -11.14 -12.56 17.33
CA PHE A 289 -9.86 -12.64 18.05
C PHE A 289 -9.85 -11.78 19.33
N PHE A 290 -10.35 -10.55 19.27
CA PHE A 290 -10.30 -9.59 20.37
C PHE A 290 -11.39 -9.78 21.45
N SER A 291 -12.54 -10.40 21.13
CA SER A 291 -13.69 -10.42 22.05
C SER A 291 -13.51 -11.40 23.18
N ASP A 292 -13.29 -10.91 24.40
CA ASP A 292 -13.06 -11.73 25.58
C ASP A 292 -14.16 -11.52 26.63
N GLN A 293 -14.52 -12.59 27.36
CA GLN A 293 -15.48 -12.51 28.45
C GLN A 293 -14.83 -12.98 29.74
N ARG A 294 -14.85 -12.10 30.76
CA ARG A 294 -14.24 -12.38 32.06
C ARG A 294 -15.27 -12.28 33.17
N SER A 295 -15.12 -13.15 34.17
CA SER A 295 -15.85 -13.09 35.43
C SER A 295 -14.85 -13.08 36.58
N GLU A 296 -14.91 -12.05 37.41
CA GLU A 296 -14.00 -11.83 38.52
C GLU A 296 -14.79 -11.69 39.82
N SER A 297 -14.24 -12.21 40.92
CA SER A 297 -14.79 -12.01 42.26
C SER A 297 -13.74 -11.39 43.17
N GLY A 298 -14.14 -10.45 44.02
CA GLY A 298 -13.24 -9.79 44.97
C GLY A 298 -13.91 -9.46 46.30
N GLY A 299 -13.10 -9.28 47.33
CA GLY A 299 -13.56 -8.75 48.62
C GLY A 299 -13.68 -7.22 48.58
N VAL A 300 -14.64 -6.68 49.32
CA VAL A 300 -14.75 -5.25 49.64
C VAL A 300 -14.31 -5.09 51.09
N SER A 301 -13.40 -4.15 51.36
CA SER A 301 -12.98 -3.78 52.72
C SER A 301 -12.39 -2.38 52.66
N GLU A 302 -13.20 -1.37 52.99
CA GLU A 302 -12.81 0.03 52.88
C GLU A 302 -13.59 0.94 53.84
N TYR A 303 -13.15 2.18 53.97
CA TYR A 303 -13.92 3.23 54.61
C TYR A 303 -14.60 4.09 53.56
N VAL A 304 -15.93 4.23 53.66
CA VAL A 304 -16.73 5.17 52.88
C VAL A 304 -17.16 6.28 53.83
N GLU A 305 -16.52 7.44 53.71
CA GLU A 305 -16.55 8.47 54.76
C GLU A 305 -16.03 7.90 56.09
N ASP A 306 -16.85 7.92 57.15
CA ASP A 306 -16.51 7.37 58.48
C ASP A 306 -17.11 5.97 58.73
N VAL A 307 -17.67 5.33 57.69
CA VAL A 307 -18.31 4.02 57.79
C VAL A 307 -17.37 2.93 57.27
N TYR A 308 -17.06 1.94 58.10
CA TYR A 308 -16.33 0.76 57.63
C TYR A 308 -17.28 -0.13 56.83
N VAL A 309 -16.93 -0.41 55.58
CA VAL A 309 -17.72 -1.22 54.65
C VAL A 309 -16.92 -2.47 54.26
N SER A 310 -17.49 -3.65 54.52
CA SER A 310 -16.90 -4.94 54.12
C SER A 310 -17.88 -5.79 53.31
N GLY A 311 -17.41 -6.73 52.49
CA GLY A 311 -18.30 -7.55 51.67
C GLY A 311 -17.64 -8.28 50.52
N CYS A 312 -18.44 -8.65 49.52
CA CYS A 312 -18.00 -9.33 48.30
C CYS A 312 -18.59 -8.66 47.06
N GLN A 313 -17.86 -8.71 45.96
CA GLN A 313 -18.31 -8.25 44.64
C GLN A 313 -18.01 -9.26 43.55
N TRP A 314 -18.84 -9.27 42.52
CA TRP A 314 -18.71 -10.05 41.30
C TRP A 314 -18.82 -9.12 40.11
N THR A 315 -17.88 -9.23 39.18
CA THR A 315 -17.81 -8.39 37.98
C THR A 315 -17.77 -9.29 36.75
N ASN A 316 -18.72 -9.09 35.85
CA ASN A 316 -18.70 -9.72 34.52
C ASN A 316 -18.39 -8.64 33.49
N THR A 317 -17.40 -8.88 32.64
CA THR A 317 -17.01 -7.94 31.57
C THR A 317 -16.98 -8.65 30.23
N VAL A 318 -17.47 -7.95 29.20
CA VAL A 318 -17.29 -8.30 27.79
C VAL A 318 -16.40 -7.25 27.16
N ILE A 319 -15.33 -7.68 26.52
CA ILE A 319 -14.39 -6.84 25.78
C ILE A 319 -14.74 -6.96 24.30
N GLY A 320 -14.73 -5.85 23.59
CA GLY A 320 -14.96 -5.79 22.15
C GLY A 320 -14.02 -4.81 21.46
N VAL A 321 -14.05 -4.83 20.13
CA VAL A 321 -13.36 -3.88 19.25
C VAL A 321 -14.37 -3.31 18.26
N ASP A 322 -14.28 -2.01 18.05
CA ASP A 322 -15.16 -1.24 17.16
C ASP A 322 -14.28 -0.41 16.21
N LEU A 323 -14.33 -0.69 14.91
CA LEU A 323 -13.51 0.04 13.94
C LEU A 323 -14.00 1.48 13.77
N LYS A 324 -13.08 2.38 13.42
CA LYS A 324 -13.40 3.79 13.18
C LYS A 324 -12.76 4.29 11.89
N PRO A 325 -13.44 5.13 11.09
CA PRO A 325 -12.87 5.71 9.90
C PRO A 325 -11.61 6.52 10.17
N CYS A 326 -10.55 6.25 9.40
CA CYS A 326 -9.32 7.02 9.36
C CYS A 326 -8.52 6.67 8.10
N ASP A 327 -8.20 7.68 7.29
CA ASP A 327 -7.51 7.49 6.00
C ASP A 327 -5.99 7.38 6.12
N THR A 328 -5.44 7.66 7.31
CA THR A 328 -3.99 7.80 7.55
C THR A 328 -3.45 6.86 8.63
N SER A 329 -4.32 6.13 9.33
CA SER A 329 -3.94 5.16 10.35
C SER A 329 -5.05 4.12 10.54
N ALA A 330 -4.72 2.95 11.04
CA ALA A 330 -5.72 2.02 11.53
C ALA A 330 -6.26 2.53 12.87
N LYS A 331 -7.55 2.90 12.91
CA LYS A 331 -8.23 3.43 14.09
C LYS A 331 -9.32 2.49 14.56
N PHE A 332 -9.32 2.21 15.85
CA PHE A 332 -10.36 1.41 16.49
C PHE A 332 -10.54 1.81 17.96
N THR A 333 -11.72 1.55 18.49
CA THR A 333 -12.08 1.77 19.88
C THR A 333 -12.20 0.41 20.56
N LEU A 334 -11.41 0.19 21.61
CA LEU A 334 -11.66 -0.93 22.51
C LEU A 334 -12.81 -0.58 23.44
N THR A 335 -13.76 -1.50 23.56
CA THR A 335 -14.94 -1.34 24.41
C THR A 335 -14.93 -2.39 25.51
N ILE A 336 -15.32 -1.98 26.72
CA ILE A 336 -15.54 -2.89 27.84
C ILE A 336 -16.92 -2.59 28.43
N ASP A 337 -17.83 -3.55 28.33
CA ASP A 337 -19.12 -3.51 28.98
C ASP A 337 -19.11 -4.39 30.22
N GLY A 338 -19.36 -3.79 31.38
CA GLY A 338 -19.22 -4.44 32.68
C GLY A 338 -20.49 -4.40 33.51
N ASN A 339 -20.76 -5.49 34.23
CA ASN A 339 -21.82 -5.58 35.25
C ASN A 339 -21.21 -6.02 36.58
N VAL A 340 -21.33 -5.14 37.58
CA VAL A 340 -20.85 -5.35 38.95
C VAL A 340 -22.04 -5.60 39.85
N ARG A 341 -21.98 -6.69 40.62
CA ARG A 341 -22.90 -6.98 41.71
C ARG A 341 -22.13 -7.03 43.01
N SER A 342 -22.65 -6.40 44.05
CA SER A 342 -22.02 -6.41 45.36
C SER A 342 -23.01 -6.72 46.47
N ARG A 343 -22.47 -7.30 47.55
CA ARG A 343 -23.13 -7.43 48.85
C ARG A 343 -22.17 -6.89 49.89
N THR A 344 -22.58 -5.85 50.59
CA THR A 344 -21.74 -5.16 51.57
C THR A 344 -22.47 -4.94 52.88
N ILE A 345 -21.69 -4.83 53.95
CA ILE A 345 -22.10 -4.56 55.32
C ILE A 345 -21.38 -3.27 55.72
N GLY A 346 -22.14 -2.26 56.13
CA GLY A 346 -21.61 -1.00 56.66
C GLY A 346 -21.82 -0.92 58.17
N GLU A 347 -20.75 -0.69 58.93
CA GLU A 347 -20.79 -0.59 60.39
C GLU A 347 -20.64 0.87 60.84
N VAL A 348 -21.63 1.38 61.59
CA VAL A 348 -21.58 2.66 62.30
C VAL A 348 -21.84 2.46 63.79
N SER A 349 -21.45 3.43 64.63
CA SER A 349 -21.47 3.33 66.10
C SER A 349 -22.83 2.94 66.73
N VAL A 350 -23.93 3.08 65.98
CA VAL A 350 -25.29 2.82 66.45
C VAL A 350 -26.08 1.83 65.58
N ALA A 351 -25.53 1.38 64.45
CA ALA A 351 -26.22 0.49 63.50
C ALA A 351 -25.27 -0.26 62.55
N THR A 352 -25.69 -1.45 62.13
CA THR A 352 -25.09 -2.23 61.04
C THR A 352 -26.08 -2.27 59.88
N VAL A 353 -25.65 -1.90 58.68
CA VAL A 353 -26.51 -1.75 57.50
C VAL A 353 -26.11 -2.73 56.42
N TYR A 354 -27.07 -3.50 55.90
CA TYR A 354 -26.86 -4.47 54.84
C TYR A 354 -27.30 -3.90 53.49
N ASN A 355 -26.39 -3.94 52.52
CA ASN A 355 -26.57 -3.31 51.22
C ASN A 355 -26.31 -4.30 50.08
N THR A 356 -27.06 -4.16 48.99
CA THR A 356 -26.75 -4.78 47.71
C THR A 356 -26.58 -3.71 46.64
N GLY A 357 -25.49 -3.80 45.89
CA GLY A 357 -25.21 -2.88 44.78
C GLY A 357 -25.33 -3.58 43.44
N VAL A 358 -25.89 -2.87 42.46
CA VAL A 358 -25.77 -3.22 41.05
C VAL A 358 -25.22 -2.00 40.32
N ALA A 359 -24.14 -2.20 39.59
CA ALA A 359 -23.58 -1.18 38.72
C ALA A 359 -23.32 -1.73 37.32
N ARG A 360 -23.55 -0.89 36.31
CA ARG A 360 -23.17 -1.13 34.93
C ARG A 360 -22.17 -0.05 34.54
N PHE A 361 -21.09 -0.44 33.88
CA PHE A 361 -20.14 0.50 33.33
C PHE A 361 -19.85 0.17 31.87
N ARG A 362 -19.53 1.22 31.11
CA ARG A 362 -18.97 1.11 29.77
C ARG A 362 -17.68 1.91 29.73
N ALA A 363 -16.60 1.26 29.36
CA ALA A 363 -15.30 1.89 29.15
C ALA A 363 -14.94 1.84 27.67
N GLU A 364 -14.39 2.94 27.17
CA GLU A 364 -13.96 3.08 25.77
C GLU A 364 -12.55 3.64 25.75
N LYS A 365 -11.70 3.08 24.88
CA LYS A 365 -10.35 3.56 24.66
C LYS A 365 -10.04 3.56 23.17
N ASP A 366 -9.77 4.74 22.65
CA ASP A 366 -9.41 4.92 21.25
C ASP A 366 -7.94 4.56 21.06
N ILE A 367 -7.65 3.89 19.95
CA ILE A 367 -6.32 3.41 19.57
C ILE A 367 -6.07 3.77 18.11
N LEU A 368 -4.87 4.26 17.84
CA LEU A 368 -4.35 4.44 16.48
C LEU A 368 -3.13 3.54 16.31
N PHE A 369 -3.02 2.94 15.12
CA PHE A 369 -1.86 2.18 14.70
C PHE A 369 -1.38 2.69 13.35
N ASN A 370 -0.10 3.05 13.27
CA ASN A 370 0.51 3.60 12.05
C ASN A 370 1.38 2.57 11.30
N GLY A 371 1.33 1.29 11.71
CA GLY A 371 2.19 0.23 11.17
C GLY A 371 3.35 -0.17 12.05
N GLN A 372 3.80 0.72 12.95
CA GLN A 372 4.92 0.43 13.84
C GLN A 372 4.56 0.65 15.30
N HIS A 373 3.82 1.71 15.61
CA HIS A 373 3.54 2.12 16.97
C HIS A 373 2.03 2.20 17.23
N PHE A 374 1.64 1.80 18.43
CA PHE A 374 0.28 2.04 18.93
C PHE A 374 0.22 3.35 19.72
N THR A 375 -0.61 4.29 19.27
CA THR A 375 -0.95 5.49 20.04
C THR A 375 -2.22 5.24 20.82
N LEU A 376 -2.10 5.23 22.15
CA LEU A 376 -3.20 4.96 23.07
C LEU A 376 -3.76 6.27 23.65
N PHE A 377 -5.05 6.50 23.50
CA PHE A 377 -5.73 7.65 24.10
C PHE A 377 -6.21 7.33 25.53
N PRO A 378 -6.45 8.33 26.40
CA PRO A 378 -6.96 8.07 27.75
C PRO A 378 -8.33 7.37 27.72
N ALA A 379 -8.52 6.36 28.58
CA ALA A 379 -9.81 5.68 28.69
C ALA A 379 -10.93 6.61 29.19
N ARG A 380 -12.10 6.49 28.56
CA ARG A 380 -13.36 7.14 28.96
C ARG A 380 -14.26 6.11 29.62
N VAL A 381 -14.80 6.41 30.80
CA VAL A 381 -15.61 5.45 31.57
C VAL A 381 -16.91 6.09 32.03
N GLY A 382 -18.03 5.55 31.54
CA GLY A 382 -19.37 5.86 32.03
C GLY A 382 -19.83 4.80 33.03
N VAL A 383 -20.43 5.21 34.15
CA VAL A 383 -20.94 4.30 35.19
C VAL A 383 -22.34 4.68 35.61
N ASN A 384 -23.24 3.70 35.62
CA ASN A 384 -24.54 3.79 36.28
C ASN A 384 -24.56 2.79 37.45
N ALA A 385 -24.71 3.30 38.67
CA ALA A 385 -24.75 2.50 39.89
C ALA A 385 -26.03 2.78 40.66
N SER A 386 -26.60 1.72 41.24
CA SER A 386 -27.69 1.79 42.20
C SER A 386 -27.43 0.83 43.35
N ASN A 387 -27.41 1.39 44.55
CA ASN A 387 -27.29 0.66 45.80
C ASN A 387 -28.64 0.59 46.49
N CYS A 388 -28.96 -0.56 47.09
CA CYS A 388 -30.19 -0.78 47.84
C CYS A 388 -29.85 -1.35 49.21
N THR A 389 -30.08 -0.55 50.24
CA THR A 389 -30.15 -1.04 51.60
C THR A 389 -31.39 -1.92 51.73
N TYR A 390 -31.22 -3.15 52.19
CA TYR A 390 -32.34 -4.10 52.34
C TYR A 390 -32.57 -4.53 53.79
N ASP A 391 -31.62 -4.28 54.68
CA ASP A 391 -31.78 -4.55 56.11
C ASP A 391 -30.88 -3.65 56.97
N ALA A 392 -31.24 -3.50 58.24
CA ALA A 392 -30.46 -2.78 59.24
C ALA A 392 -30.63 -3.41 60.64
N GLU A 393 -29.51 -3.60 61.32
CA GLU A 393 -29.42 -3.96 62.73
C GLU A 393 -29.00 -2.74 63.54
N THR A 394 -29.51 -2.61 64.76
CA THR A 394 -29.25 -1.48 65.67
C THR A 394 -29.02 -2.01 67.08
N CYS A 395 -28.38 -1.23 67.95
CA CYS A 395 -28.15 -1.62 69.35
C CYS A 395 -29.45 -1.87 70.17
N MET A 396 -30.62 -1.48 69.63
CA MET A 396 -31.95 -1.70 70.21
C MET A 396 -32.75 -2.79 69.49
N SER A 397 -32.16 -3.51 68.52
CA SER A 397 -32.85 -4.53 67.72
C SER A 397 -33.37 -5.72 68.53
N TRP A 398 -32.83 -5.93 69.75
CA TRP A 398 -33.32 -6.93 70.70
C TRP A 398 -34.67 -6.57 71.35
N VAL A 399 -35.14 -5.33 71.21
CA VAL A 399 -36.40 -4.83 71.79
C VAL A 399 -37.53 -4.84 70.72
N PRO A 400 -38.65 -5.57 70.88
CA PRO A 400 -39.60 -5.82 69.78
C PRO A 400 -40.24 -4.58 69.12
N ILE A 401 -40.63 -3.56 69.91
CA ILE A 401 -41.29 -2.35 69.38
C ILE A 401 -40.26 -1.26 69.05
N ALA A 402 -39.33 -1.00 69.98
CA ALA A 402 -38.29 0.01 69.79
C ALA A 402 -37.27 -0.39 68.71
N GLY A 403 -36.98 -1.69 68.57
CA GLY A 403 -36.10 -2.24 67.55
C GLY A 403 -36.65 -2.12 66.12
N ASN A 404 -37.95 -2.31 65.92
CA ASN A 404 -38.58 -2.09 64.61
C ASN A 404 -38.59 -0.60 64.22
N ILE A 405 -38.78 0.31 65.17
CA ILE A 405 -38.71 1.77 64.93
C ILE A 405 -37.27 2.19 64.65
N ALA A 406 -36.31 1.75 65.45
CA ALA A 406 -34.88 2.03 65.25
C ALA A 406 -34.37 1.48 63.91
N ARG A 407 -34.82 0.28 63.52
CA ARG A 407 -34.57 -0.31 62.20
C ARG A 407 -35.15 0.56 61.08
N ASN A 408 -36.42 0.96 61.17
CA ASN A 408 -37.05 1.81 60.14
C ASN A 408 -36.35 3.17 60.02
N ILE A 409 -35.98 3.81 61.13
CA ILE A 409 -35.21 5.07 61.12
C ILE A 409 -33.82 4.86 60.48
N ALA A 410 -33.15 3.74 60.76
CA ALA A 410 -31.88 3.40 60.13
C ALA A 410 -32.04 3.16 58.62
N LEU A 411 -33.12 2.50 58.19
CA LEU A 411 -33.46 2.30 56.77
C LEU A 411 -33.83 3.63 56.08
N ASP A 412 -34.60 4.50 56.72
CA ASP A 412 -34.98 5.82 56.19
C ASP A 412 -33.75 6.72 56.04
N LYS A 413 -32.88 6.78 57.05
CA LYS A 413 -31.60 7.50 56.96
C LYS A 413 -30.66 6.92 55.92
N ALA A 414 -30.62 5.59 55.77
CA ALA A 414 -29.85 4.95 54.71
C ALA A 414 -30.43 5.26 53.32
N ALA A 415 -31.75 5.38 53.20
CA ALA A 415 -32.43 5.77 51.96
C ALA A 415 -32.14 7.23 51.58
N GLU A 416 -32.10 8.15 52.56
CA GLU A 416 -31.69 9.55 52.35
C GLU A 416 -30.24 9.65 51.82
N LYS A 417 -29.37 8.74 52.26
CA LYS A 417 -27.95 8.67 51.87
C LYS A 417 -27.70 7.91 50.56
N LYS A 418 -28.73 7.33 49.95
CA LYS A 418 -28.63 6.60 48.67
C LYS A 418 -27.97 7.42 47.56
N PRO A 419 -28.31 8.71 47.30
CA PRO A 419 -27.67 9.48 46.22
C PRO A 419 -26.16 9.66 46.42
N GLU A 420 -25.71 9.85 47.67
CA GLU A 420 -24.30 9.97 48.02
C GLU A 420 -23.57 8.63 47.83
N SER A 421 -24.17 7.53 48.30
CA SER A 421 -23.67 6.16 48.12
C SER A 421 -23.53 5.79 46.64
N ASP A 422 -24.55 6.07 45.83
CA ASP A 422 -24.53 5.82 44.40
C ASP A 422 -23.46 6.68 43.71
N ALA A 423 -23.29 7.94 44.10
CA ALA A 423 -22.26 8.83 43.56
C ALA A 423 -20.84 8.37 43.94
N TYR A 424 -20.64 7.89 45.17
CA TYR A 424 -19.38 7.28 45.60
C TYR A 424 -19.06 6.04 44.76
N ALA A 425 -20.02 5.12 44.62
CA ALA A 425 -19.86 3.91 43.82
C ALA A 425 -19.52 4.23 42.36
N ARG A 426 -20.20 5.20 41.73
CA ARG A 426 -19.88 5.65 40.36
C ARG A 426 -18.44 6.16 40.26
N ARG A 427 -18.01 7.04 41.18
CA ARG A 427 -16.64 7.60 41.16
C ARG A 427 -15.58 6.53 41.39
N LYS A 428 -15.82 5.61 42.32
CA LYS A 428 -14.90 4.51 42.62
C LYS A 428 -14.73 3.59 41.43
N ILE A 429 -15.84 3.03 40.92
CA ILE A 429 -15.84 2.12 39.77
C ILE A 429 -15.21 2.81 38.56
N SER A 430 -15.59 4.07 38.27
CA SER A 430 -15.02 4.84 37.16
C SER A 430 -13.49 4.95 37.26
N ARG A 431 -12.97 5.30 38.45
CA ARG A 431 -11.52 5.44 38.67
C ARG A 431 -10.79 4.11 38.56
N GLU A 432 -11.31 3.06 39.19
CA GLU A 432 -10.68 1.73 39.18
C GLU A 432 -10.65 1.14 37.77
N VAL A 433 -11.79 1.18 37.07
CA VAL A 433 -11.90 0.72 35.68
C VAL A 433 -10.97 1.52 34.78
N ARG A 434 -10.94 2.86 34.88
CA ARG A 434 -10.07 3.70 34.06
C ARG A 434 -8.60 3.36 34.27
N ASN A 435 -8.14 3.36 35.52
CA ASN A 435 -6.74 3.11 35.84
C ASN A 435 -6.29 1.71 35.42
N ARG A 436 -7.16 0.70 35.64
CA ARG A 436 -6.86 -0.68 35.24
C ARG A 436 -6.85 -0.83 33.73
N PHE A 437 -7.84 -0.28 33.04
CA PHE A 437 -7.93 -0.36 31.58
C PHE A 437 -6.73 0.35 30.93
N ASP A 438 -6.34 1.52 31.42
CA ASP A 438 -5.18 2.24 30.91
C ASP A 438 -3.87 1.45 31.10
N ARG A 439 -3.66 0.84 32.27
CA ARG A 439 -2.47 0.03 32.55
C ARG A 439 -2.41 -1.22 31.69
N GLU A 440 -3.48 -2.03 31.69
CA GLU A 440 -3.49 -3.31 30.98
C GLU A 440 -3.36 -3.11 29.47
N THR A 441 -4.01 -2.09 28.90
CA THR A 441 -3.83 -1.79 27.47
C THR A 441 -2.42 -1.31 27.14
N ALA A 442 -1.81 -0.46 27.98
CA ALA A 442 -0.43 -0.03 27.76
C ALA A 442 0.55 -1.22 27.74
N GLU A 443 0.40 -2.16 28.68
CA GLU A 443 1.21 -3.39 28.73
C GLU A 443 0.97 -4.26 27.48
N GLN A 444 -0.29 -4.58 27.16
CA GLN A 444 -0.62 -5.48 26.04
C GLN A 444 -0.19 -4.92 24.68
N PHE A 445 -0.38 -3.62 24.41
CA PHE A 445 0.01 -3.04 23.14
C PHE A 445 1.52 -2.77 23.04
N SER A 446 2.20 -2.51 24.16
CA SER A 446 3.68 -2.47 24.16
C SER A 446 4.27 -3.85 23.85
N ASP A 447 3.72 -4.92 24.43
CA ASP A 447 4.12 -6.28 24.11
C ASP A 447 3.80 -6.66 22.65
N ALA A 448 2.64 -6.23 22.14
CA ALA A 448 2.25 -6.45 20.75
C ALA A 448 3.20 -5.75 19.77
N GLU A 449 3.58 -4.51 20.07
CA GLU A 449 4.55 -3.72 19.30
C GLU A 449 5.93 -4.37 19.28
N GLN A 450 6.44 -4.81 20.44
CA GLN A 450 7.71 -5.51 20.53
C GLN A 450 7.70 -6.83 19.75
N LYS A 451 6.60 -7.59 19.82
CA LYS A 451 6.43 -8.83 19.05
C LYS A 451 6.34 -8.54 17.56
N LEU A 452 5.61 -7.51 17.13
CA LEU A 452 5.54 -7.13 15.73
C LEU A 452 6.93 -6.82 15.17
N GLN A 453 7.72 -6.03 15.91
CA GLN A 453 9.08 -5.71 15.52
C GLN A 453 10.01 -6.93 15.54
N ALA A 454 9.96 -7.76 16.58
CA ALA A 454 10.87 -8.90 16.73
C ALA A 454 10.51 -10.11 15.86
N ASP A 455 9.22 -10.34 15.62
CA ASP A 455 8.72 -11.56 14.98
C ASP A 455 8.38 -11.38 13.50
N LEU A 456 8.07 -10.15 13.06
CA LEU A 456 7.71 -9.87 11.66
C LEU A 456 8.76 -8.96 11.01
N TYR A 457 8.90 -7.71 11.47
CA TYR A 457 9.73 -6.74 10.75
C TYR A 457 11.22 -7.01 10.87
N GLY A 458 11.72 -7.48 12.02
CA GLY A 458 13.11 -7.85 12.22
C GLY A 458 13.57 -8.94 11.24
N PRO A 459 12.88 -10.10 11.18
CA PRO A 459 13.22 -11.15 10.21
C PRO A 459 13.12 -10.71 8.75
N LEU A 460 12.12 -9.87 8.41
CA LEU A 460 12.01 -9.30 7.05
C LEU A 460 13.19 -8.37 6.74
N GLU A 461 13.65 -7.57 7.69
CA GLU A 461 14.80 -6.68 7.54
C GLU A 461 16.11 -7.46 7.34
N GLU A 462 16.30 -8.57 8.06
CA GLU A 462 17.49 -9.44 7.94
C GLU A 462 17.65 -10.07 6.55
N ILE A 463 16.56 -10.20 5.79
CA ILE A 463 16.55 -10.77 4.44
C ILE A 463 16.17 -9.75 3.36
N ASP A 464 16.18 -8.46 3.72
CA ASP A 464 15.89 -7.32 2.83
C ASP A 464 14.47 -7.32 2.23
N LEU A 465 13.51 -7.98 2.90
CA LEU A 465 12.09 -8.03 2.51
C LEU A 465 11.20 -7.08 3.33
N LYS A 466 11.78 -6.20 4.14
CA LYS A 466 11.01 -5.18 4.86
C LYS A 466 10.42 -4.18 3.85
N PRO A 467 9.11 -3.90 3.90
CA PRO A 467 8.50 -2.88 3.05
C PRO A 467 9.14 -1.49 3.27
N GLU A 468 9.33 -0.74 2.18
CA GLU A 468 9.82 0.65 2.23
C GLU A 468 8.73 1.59 2.72
N VAL A 469 7.51 1.38 2.22
CA VAL A 469 6.34 2.19 2.56
C VAL A 469 5.25 1.27 3.06
N MET A 470 4.63 1.68 4.16
CA MET A 470 3.44 1.04 4.70
C MET A 470 2.38 2.09 4.96
N ASN A 471 1.15 1.79 4.59
CA ASN A 471 0.00 2.65 4.80
C ASN A 471 -1.10 1.84 5.49
N PHE A 472 -1.65 2.39 6.55
CA PHE A 472 -2.71 1.76 7.32
C PHE A 472 -3.92 2.69 7.33
N MET A 473 -5.09 2.12 7.10
CA MET A 473 -6.34 2.85 7.10
C MET A 473 -7.45 1.99 7.68
N SER A 474 -8.53 2.62 8.09
CA SER A 474 -9.72 1.91 8.57
C SER A 474 -10.99 2.64 8.15
N SER A 475 -12.06 1.89 8.05
CA SER A 475 -13.44 2.35 7.86
C SER A 475 -14.27 1.96 9.09
N GLU A 476 -15.59 2.08 9.02
CA GLU A 476 -16.47 1.52 10.06
C GLU A 476 -16.48 -0.01 10.07
N ILE A 477 -16.07 -0.69 8.99
CA ILE A 477 -16.27 -2.15 8.83
C ILE A 477 -15.03 -2.94 8.42
N HIS A 478 -13.98 -2.27 7.94
CA HIS A 478 -12.73 -2.90 7.52
C HIS A 478 -11.51 -2.10 7.94
N LEU A 479 -10.44 -2.80 8.27
CA LEU A 479 -9.08 -2.28 8.43
C LEU A 479 -8.28 -2.71 7.21
N ALA A 480 -7.52 -1.80 6.59
CA ALA A 480 -6.65 -2.12 5.48
C ALA A 480 -5.19 -1.73 5.77
N ALA A 481 -4.27 -2.58 5.36
CA ALA A 481 -2.83 -2.37 5.34
C ALA A 481 -2.35 -2.52 3.91
N GLN A 482 -1.56 -1.55 3.44
CA GLN A 482 -0.99 -1.52 2.10
C GLN A 482 0.51 -1.34 2.23
N GLU A 483 1.28 -2.25 1.63
CA GLU A 483 2.72 -2.28 1.75
C GLU A 483 3.38 -2.27 0.38
N ARG A 484 4.56 -1.65 0.31
CA ARG A 484 5.37 -1.57 -0.90
C ARG A 484 6.77 -2.09 -0.65
N LEU A 485 7.12 -3.17 -1.35
CA LEU A 485 8.49 -3.70 -1.43
C LEU A 485 9.10 -3.37 -2.79
N MET A 486 10.09 -2.49 -2.81
CA MET A 486 10.76 -2.00 -4.02
C MET A 486 12.15 -1.45 -3.67
N ARG A 487 13.12 -1.55 -4.58
CA ARG A 487 14.39 -0.78 -4.56
C ARG A 487 14.37 0.31 -5.64
N GLY A 488 15.37 1.19 -5.65
CA GLY A 488 15.40 2.36 -6.54
C GLY A 488 15.29 2.07 -8.04
N ASP A 489 15.71 0.89 -8.50
CA ASP A 489 15.68 0.42 -9.88
C ASP A 489 14.58 -0.63 -10.17
N GLU A 490 13.77 -0.96 -9.16
CA GLU A 490 12.66 -1.91 -9.25
C GLU A 490 11.34 -1.16 -9.45
N LEU A 491 10.35 -1.85 -10.02
CA LEU A 491 8.96 -1.39 -10.05
C LEU A 491 8.14 -2.16 -9.01
N SER A 492 6.97 -1.62 -8.71
CA SER A 492 6.01 -2.18 -7.78
C SER A 492 4.74 -2.59 -8.55
N ALA A 493 3.57 -2.25 -8.06
CA ALA A 493 2.31 -2.73 -8.61
C ALA A 493 1.56 -1.65 -9.41
N SER A 494 0.64 -2.15 -10.22
CA SER A 494 -0.52 -1.40 -10.68
C SER A 494 -1.53 -1.21 -9.54
N ARG A 495 -2.66 -0.58 -9.82
CA ARG A 495 -3.77 -0.53 -8.85
C ARG A 495 -4.39 -1.92 -8.68
N ALA A 496 -4.58 -2.36 -7.43
CA ALA A 496 -5.28 -3.60 -7.15
C ALA A 496 -6.72 -3.62 -7.69
N PRO A 497 -7.18 -4.75 -8.24
CA PRO A 497 -8.59 -4.98 -8.53
C PRO A 497 -9.43 -4.79 -7.26
N ALA A 498 -10.63 -4.21 -7.43
CA ALA A 498 -11.53 -3.94 -6.32
C ALA A 498 -12.38 -5.18 -6.01
N TYR A 499 -12.11 -5.81 -4.87
CA TYR A 499 -12.89 -6.92 -4.34
C TYR A 499 -13.65 -6.52 -3.08
N ALA A 500 -14.79 -7.17 -2.85
CA ALA A 500 -15.52 -7.03 -1.60
C ALA A 500 -14.72 -7.69 -0.47
N VAL A 501 -14.44 -6.94 0.59
CA VAL A 501 -13.76 -7.49 1.77
C VAL A 501 -14.80 -8.24 2.62
N PRO A 502 -14.60 -9.53 2.94
CA PRO A 502 -15.54 -10.26 3.79
C PRO A 502 -15.57 -9.68 5.20
N MET A 503 -16.77 -9.45 5.76
CA MET A 503 -16.92 -8.91 7.12
C MET A 503 -16.36 -9.84 8.20
N ASN A 504 -16.55 -11.14 8.01
CA ASN A 504 -16.07 -12.23 8.86
C ASN A 504 -14.77 -12.86 8.35
N GLY A 505 -14.04 -12.16 7.48
CA GLY A 505 -12.83 -12.70 6.88
C GLY A 505 -11.73 -11.66 6.66
N LEU A 506 -10.79 -12.03 5.82
CA LEU A 506 -9.74 -11.16 5.31
C LEU A 506 -9.56 -11.36 3.80
N LEU A 507 -9.08 -10.31 3.14
CA LEU A 507 -8.70 -10.29 1.74
C LEU A 507 -7.20 -9.99 1.67
N VAL A 508 -6.44 -10.85 1.02
CA VAL A 508 -5.00 -10.62 0.73
C VAL A 508 -4.84 -10.46 -0.77
N GLN A 509 -4.22 -9.39 -1.20
CA GLN A 509 -3.89 -9.14 -2.60
C GLN A 509 -2.38 -8.98 -2.72
N ILE A 510 -1.76 -9.84 -3.52
CA ILE A 510 -0.32 -9.88 -3.74
C ILE A 510 -0.09 -9.58 -5.20
N HIS A 511 0.67 -8.53 -5.51
CA HIS A 511 1.05 -8.26 -6.90
C HIS A 511 2.30 -9.08 -7.26
N GLN A 512 2.43 -9.49 -8.52
CA GLN A 512 3.53 -10.30 -9.03
C GLN A 512 4.91 -9.69 -8.73
N SER A 513 5.02 -8.36 -8.75
CA SER A 513 6.27 -7.67 -8.42
C SER A 513 6.71 -7.86 -6.97
N LEU A 514 5.80 -8.12 -6.02
CA LEU A 514 6.18 -8.49 -4.65
C LEU A 514 6.99 -9.78 -4.66
N LEU A 515 6.55 -10.79 -5.43
CA LEU A 515 7.24 -12.07 -5.54
C LEU A 515 8.53 -11.95 -6.34
N SER A 516 8.54 -11.23 -7.45
CA SER A 516 9.74 -11.01 -8.28
C SER A 516 10.81 -10.24 -7.50
N ASN A 517 10.45 -9.12 -6.89
CA ASN A 517 11.36 -8.34 -6.03
C ASN A 517 11.83 -9.21 -4.84
N GLY A 518 10.95 -10.03 -4.27
CA GLY A 518 11.31 -10.95 -3.21
C GLY A 518 12.30 -12.05 -3.63
N ALA A 519 12.10 -12.64 -4.82
CA ALA A 519 12.95 -13.67 -5.40
C ALA A 519 14.39 -13.17 -5.62
N ASP A 520 14.57 -11.94 -6.08
CA ASP A 520 15.89 -11.31 -6.24
C ASP A 520 16.70 -11.30 -4.94
N ARG A 521 16.02 -11.11 -3.82
CA ARG A 521 16.62 -11.06 -2.47
C ARG A 521 16.94 -12.43 -1.89
N MET A 522 16.47 -13.52 -2.53
CA MET A 522 16.83 -14.89 -2.13
C MET A 522 18.29 -15.22 -2.46
N GLY A 523 18.89 -14.51 -3.41
CA GLY A 523 20.30 -14.61 -3.78
C GLY A 523 20.62 -15.80 -4.68
N PHE A 524 19.73 -16.16 -5.61
CA PHE A 524 19.97 -17.20 -6.61
C PHE A 524 20.91 -16.75 -7.74
N ALA A 525 20.99 -15.44 -8.00
CA ALA A 525 21.72 -14.88 -9.13
C ALA A 525 23.17 -15.39 -9.22
N GLY A 526 23.53 -15.94 -10.38
CA GLY A 526 24.86 -16.48 -10.68
C GLY A 526 25.27 -17.74 -9.91
N GLN A 527 24.37 -18.34 -9.12
CA GLN A 527 24.69 -19.55 -8.35
C GLN A 527 24.54 -20.82 -9.19
N LYS A 528 25.35 -21.82 -8.85
CA LYS A 528 25.22 -23.19 -9.35
C LYS A 528 24.77 -24.10 -8.21
N LEU A 529 23.53 -24.56 -8.26
CA LEU A 529 22.92 -25.31 -7.16
C LEU A 529 22.30 -26.62 -7.67
N THR A 530 22.47 -27.69 -6.91
CA THR A 530 21.68 -28.92 -7.08
C THR A 530 20.22 -28.68 -6.66
N GLN A 531 19.30 -29.53 -7.11
CA GLN A 531 17.89 -29.40 -6.71
C GLN A 531 17.70 -29.43 -5.19
N LYS A 532 18.50 -30.24 -4.49
CA LYS A 532 18.50 -30.32 -3.02
C LYS A 532 18.92 -28.99 -2.39
N GLU A 533 20.01 -28.39 -2.87
CA GLU A 533 20.49 -27.10 -2.38
C GLU A 533 19.49 -25.96 -2.69
N VAL A 534 18.80 -26.02 -3.83
CA VAL A 534 17.70 -25.08 -4.15
C VAL A 534 16.60 -25.20 -3.10
N ASN A 535 16.11 -26.41 -2.82
CA ASN A 535 15.09 -26.65 -1.82
C ASN A 535 15.54 -26.19 -0.42
N GLU A 536 16.72 -26.58 0.03
CA GLU A 536 17.29 -26.18 1.33
C GLU A 536 17.41 -24.66 1.46
N LYS A 537 17.78 -23.97 0.38
CA LYS A 537 17.86 -22.51 0.35
C LYS A 537 16.49 -21.85 0.45
N ILE A 538 15.49 -22.34 -0.29
CA ILE A 538 14.11 -21.86 -0.20
C ILE A 538 13.59 -22.09 1.23
N GLU A 539 13.74 -23.30 1.78
CA GLU A 539 13.34 -23.66 3.14
C GLU A 539 14.01 -22.79 4.20
N SER A 540 15.32 -22.57 4.08
CA SER A 540 16.08 -21.73 5.00
C SER A 540 15.65 -20.27 4.95
N ARG A 541 15.22 -19.75 3.80
CA ARG A 541 14.76 -18.37 3.67
C ARG A 541 13.33 -18.22 4.15
N LEU A 542 12.43 -19.12 3.76
CA LEU A 542 11.04 -19.12 4.18
C LEU A 542 10.87 -19.36 5.69
N SER A 543 11.70 -20.20 6.29
CA SER A 543 11.66 -20.47 7.74
C SER A 543 11.98 -19.24 8.58
N ARG A 544 12.84 -18.33 8.10
CA ARG A 544 13.11 -17.04 8.74
C ARG A 544 11.88 -16.13 8.74
N ILE A 545 11.08 -16.18 7.67
CA ILE A 545 9.83 -15.41 7.55
C ILE A 545 8.71 -16.04 8.39
N MET A 546 8.65 -17.37 8.47
CA MET A 546 7.51 -18.11 9.02
C MET A 546 7.69 -18.68 10.43
N LYS A 547 8.71 -18.24 11.19
CA LYS A 547 8.96 -18.55 12.61
C LYS A 547 8.74 -20.04 12.96
N ASP A 548 9.68 -20.89 12.55
CA ASP A 548 9.77 -22.32 12.87
C ASP A 548 8.65 -23.24 12.36
N ARG A 549 7.82 -22.79 11.40
CA ARG A 549 7.01 -23.72 10.60
C ARG A 549 7.89 -24.28 9.48
N PRO A 550 8.21 -25.59 9.48
CA PRO A 550 8.97 -26.16 8.38
C PRO A 550 8.11 -26.05 7.13
N ALA A 551 8.49 -25.17 6.21
CA ALA A 551 8.01 -25.21 4.83
C ALA A 551 8.71 -26.37 4.12
N LYS A 552 8.57 -27.60 4.62
CA LYS A 552 9.18 -28.76 3.99
C LYS A 552 8.67 -28.83 2.57
N VAL A 553 9.58 -28.75 1.62
CA VAL A 553 9.31 -29.13 0.24
C VAL A 553 9.22 -30.65 0.28
N GLU A 554 7.99 -31.18 0.40
CA GLU A 554 7.79 -32.63 0.35
C GLU A 554 8.30 -33.17 -0.99
N THR A 555 9.41 -33.89 -0.93
CA THR A 555 9.90 -34.74 -2.01
C THR A 555 9.00 -35.97 -2.09
N PRO A 556 8.54 -36.39 -3.28
CA PRO A 556 7.75 -37.61 -3.43
C PRO A 556 8.44 -38.81 -2.75
N PRO A 557 7.71 -39.69 -2.05
CA PRO A 557 8.28 -40.94 -1.56
C PRO A 557 8.59 -41.86 -2.75
N GLU A 558 9.88 -42.08 -3.01
CA GLU A 558 10.33 -43.12 -3.93
C GLU A 558 10.40 -44.45 -3.17
N ASP A 559 9.25 -45.12 -2.98
CA ASP A 559 9.27 -46.53 -2.64
C ASP A 559 9.76 -47.32 -3.88
N PRO A 560 10.85 -48.11 -3.78
CA PRO A 560 11.38 -48.84 -4.92
C PRO A 560 10.37 -49.90 -5.39
N PRO A 561 10.22 -50.11 -6.71
CA PRO A 561 9.31 -51.12 -7.24
C PRO A 561 9.67 -52.51 -6.71
N ALA A 562 8.67 -53.24 -6.20
CA ALA A 562 8.87 -54.54 -5.53
C ALA A 562 9.46 -55.64 -6.44
N ASP A 563 9.44 -55.45 -7.77
CA ASP A 563 9.90 -56.39 -8.79
C ASP A 563 11.11 -55.86 -9.62
N GLU A 564 11.94 -54.99 -9.04
CA GLU A 564 13.15 -54.44 -9.67
C GLU A 564 14.26 -55.51 -9.84
N THR A 565 14.78 -55.70 -11.06
CA THR A 565 15.96 -56.55 -11.30
C THR A 565 17.26 -55.85 -10.87
N GLU A 566 18.33 -56.61 -10.61
CA GLU A 566 19.65 -56.02 -10.24
C GLU A 566 20.19 -55.02 -11.28
N GLU A 567 19.93 -55.26 -12.57
CA GLU A 567 20.29 -54.33 -13.66
C GLU A 567 19.48 -53.04 -13.61
N GLN A 568 18.16 -53.14 -13.41
CA GLN A 568 17.28 -51.97 -13.24
C GLN A 568 17.66 -51.15 -12.00
N ARG A 569 18.10 -51.83 -10.93
CA ARG A 569 18.60 -51.19 -9.71
C ARG A 569 19.90 -50.44 -9.92
N ALA A 570 20.84 -51.04 -10.63
CA ALA A 570 22.10 -50.38 -10.96
C ALA A 570 21.87 -49.15 -11.86
N GLU A 571 20.98 -49.25 -12.86
CA GLU A 571 20.62 -48.14 -13.73
C GLU A 571 19.89 -47.02 -12.98
N ARG A 572 18.95 -47.36 -12.08
CA ARG A 572 18.24 -46.38 -11.25
C ARG A 572 19.18 -45.64 -10.30
N LEU A 573 20.04 -46.36 -9.57
CA LEU A 573 21.02 -45.74 -8.66
C LEU A 573 22.01 -44.86 -9.43
N ALA A 574 22.45 -45.28 -10.62
CA ALA A 574 23.31 -44.47 -11.47
C ALA A 574 22.59 -43.22 -12.02
N LYS A 575 21.29 -43.31 -12.32
CA LYS A 575 20.45 -42.16 -12.70
C LYS A 575 20.27 -41.21 -11.50
N GLU A 576 19.91 -41.71 -10.33
CA GLU A 576 19.78 -40.93 -9.09
C GLU A 576 21.08 -40.20 -8.73
N GLU A 577 22.24 -40.85 -8.87
CA GLU A 577 23.55 -40.23 -8.61
C GLU A 577 23.91 -39.14 -9.63
N ARG A 578 23.54 -39.33 -10.91
CA ARG A 578 23.68 -38.29 -11.94
C ARG A 578 22.75 -37.11 -11.70
N ASP A 579 21.50 -37.39 -11.34
CA ASP A 579 20.48 -36.38 -11.07
C ASP A 579 20.78 -35.57 -9.81
N ALA A 580 21.37 -36.20 -8.80
CA ALA A 580 21.84 -35.54 -7.57
C ALA A 580 23.03 -34.61 -7.82
N ASN A 581 23.89 -34.94 -8.79
CA ASN A 581 25.06 -34.14 -9.13
C ASN A 581 24.80 -33.12 -10.25
N THR A 582 23.62 -33.14 -10.86
CA THR A 582 23.19 -32.16 -11.87
C THR A 582 22.89 -30.83 -11.18
N ARG A 583 23.43 -29.73 -11.73
CA ARG A 583 23.30 -28.39 -11.12
C ARG A 583 22.58 -27.42 -12.05
N LEU A 584 21.62 -26.70 -11.50
CA LEU A 584 21.00 -25.53 -12.12
C LEU A 584 21.97 -24.36 -12.02
N MET A 585 22.32 -23.79 -13.17
CA MET A 585 23.15 -22.59 -13.29
C MET A 585 22.24 -21.38 -13.45
N PHE A 586 21.91 -20.71 -12.36
CA PHE A 586 21.05 -19.53 -12.38
C PHE A 586 21.75 -18.36 -13.08
N ASP A 587 21.00 -17.64 -13.91
CA ASP A 587 21.49 -16.41 -14.56
C ASP A 587 21.87 -15.36 -13.49
N THR A 588 22.77 -14.48 -13.85
CA THR A 588 23.14 -13.31 -13.04
C THR A 588 22.06 -12.23 -13.05
N VAL A 589 21.18 -12.21 -14.06
CA VAL A 589 20.12 -11.22 -14.23
C VAL A 589 18.76 -11.93 -14.20
N ASP A 590 17.89 -11.50 -13.29
CA ASP A 590 16.51 -11.96 -13.12
C ASP A 590 16.35 -13.50 -13.16
N PRO A 591 17.04 -14.23 -12.28
CA PRO A 591 17.04 -15.70 -12.31
C PRO A 591 15.65 -16.31 -12.10
N ILE A 592 14.77 -15.61 -11.36
CA ILE A 592 13.40 -16.03 -11.05
C ILE A 592 12.50 -14.79 -11.11
N SER A 593 11.44 -14.84 -11.91
CA SER A 593 10.38 -13.82 -11.94
C SER A 593 9.00 -14.45 -12.00
N PHE A 594 7.97 -13.65 -11.68
CA PHE A 594 6.58 -14.08 -11.67
C PHE A 594 5.72 -13.12 -12.50
N GLN A 595 4.76 -13.69 -13.22
CA GLN A 595 3.67 -12.98 -13.90
C GLN A 595 2.33 -13.63 -13.52
N PHE A 596 1.30 -12.82 -13.26
CA PHE A 596 -0.05 -13.31 -12.98
C PHE A 596 -0.99 -12.83 -14.09
N GLU A 597 -1.43 -13.77 -14.92
CA GLU A 597 -2.33 -13.50 -16.04
C GLU A 597 -3.23 -14.71 -16.31
N ASP A 598 -4.44 -14.45 -16.81
CA ASP A 598 -5.42 -15.42 -17.26
C ASP A 598 -5.78 -16.53 -16.24
N GLY A 599 -5.74 -16.19 -14.93
CA GLY A 599 -6.00 -17.15 -13.86
C GLY A 599 -4.82 -18.07 -13.53
N GLU A 600 -3.64 -17.79 -14.08
CA GLU A 600 -2.42 -18.56 -13.87
C GLU A 600 -1.29 -17.72 -13.28
N ILE A 601 -0.41 -18.38 -12.54
CA ILE A 601 0.86 -17.86 -12.06
C ILE A 601 1.95 -18.42 -12.96
N ILE A 602 2.53 -17.58 -13.81
CA ILE A 602 3.66 -17.95 -14.66
C ILE A 602 4.94 -17.66 -13.90
N MET A 603 5.62 -18.71 -13.46
CA MET A 603 6.96 -18.59 -12.91
C MET A 603 7.99 -18.74 -14.03
N SER A 604 8.80 -17.71 -14.24
CA SER A 604 9.87 -17.70 -15.22
C SER A 604 11.22 -17.91 -14.54
N LEU A 605 11.98 -18.88 -15.02
CA LEU A 605 13.31 -19.26 -14.55
C LEU A 605 14.34 -19.03 -15.66
N ARG A 606 15.37 -18.22 -15.38
CA ARG A 606 16.54 -18.07 -16.26
C ARG A 606 17.67 -18.93 -15.72
N ALA A 607 17.84 -20.12 -16.29
CA ALA A 607 18.84 -21.07 -15.84
C ALA A 607 19.40 -21.97 -16.95
N GLY A 608 20.67 -22.32 -16.84
CA GLY A 608 21.32 -23.41 -17.57
C GLY A 608 21.39 -24.69 -16.74
N LEU A 609 21.88 -25.77 -17.34
CA LEU A 609 22.01 -27.07 -16.67
C LEU A 609 23.44 -27.61 -16.84
N GLU A 610 24.18 -27.70 -15.74
CA GLU A 610 25.49 -28.34 -15.70
C GLU A 610 25.30 -29.84 -15.45
N ARG A 611 25.79 -30.67 -16.37
CA ARG A 611 25.57 -32.13 -16.35
C ARG A 611 26.91 -32.87 -16.28
N PRO A 612 27.21 -33.55 -15.16
CA PRO A 612 28.47 -34.28 -15.00
C PRO A 612 28.68 -35.34 -16.09
N GLY A 613 29.75 -35.17 -16.88
CA GLY A 613 30.11 -36.11 -17.95
C GLY A 613 29.29 -35.98 -19.24
N GLU A 614 28.40 -34.99 -19.34
CA GLU A 614 27.65 -34.64 -20.53
C GLU A 614 27.90 -33.18 -20.92
N GLU A 615 27.38 -32.75 -22.07
CA GLU A 615 27.47 -31.35 -22.48
C GLU A 615 26.51 -30.48 -21.65
N ASP A 616 27.00 -29.33 -21.18
CA ASP A 616 26.17 -28.37 -20.44
C ASP A 616 25.09 -27.76 -21.34
N ILE A 617 23.93 -27.51 -20.75
CA ILE A 617 22.85 -26.77 -21.41
C ILE A 617 23.05 -25.28 -21.09
N PRO A 618 23.23 -24.41 -22.10
CA PRO A 618 23.35 -22.97 -21.88
C PRO A 618 22.04 -22.40 -21.31
N THR A 619 22.10 -21.20 -20.72
CA THR A 619 20.95 -20.55 -20.09
C THR A 619 19.73 -20.52 -21.01
N GLN A 620 18.61 -20.97 -20.47
CA GLN A 620 17.30 -20.97 -21.09
C GLN A 620 16.34 -20.12 -20.26
N ILE A 621 15.31 -19.59 -20.91
CA ILE A 621 14.12 -19.02 -20.28
C ILE A 621 13.09 -20.13 -20.18
N ILE A 622 12.78 -20.54 -18.95
CA ILE A 622 11.86 -21.62 -18.65
C ILE A 622 10.61 -21.00 -18.04
N SER A 623 9.45 -21.17 -18.67
CA SER A 623 8.17 -20.69 -18.17
C SER A 623 7.37 -21.86 -17.61
N VAL A 624 6.95 -21.75 -16.36
CA VAL A 624 6.19 -22.76 -15.62
C VAL A 624 4.84 -22.14 -15.23
N PRO A 625 3.77 -22.39 -16.01
CA PRO A 625 2.43 -21.97 -15.64
C PRO A 625 1.92 -22.80 -14.45
N LEU A 626 1.38 -22.15 -13.43
CA LEU A 626 0.84 -22.76 -12.23
C LEU A 626 -0.57 -22.23 -11.99
N LYS A 627 -1.54 -23.13 -11.94
CA LYS A 627 -2.92 -22.77 -11.61
C LYS A 627 -3.23 -23.23 -10.20
N LEU A 628 -3.70 -22.30 -9.37
CA LEU A 628 -4.13 -22.54 -8.00
C LEU A 628 -5.65 -22.52 -7.94
N THR A 629 -6.24 -23.58 -7.40
CA THR A 629 -7.70 -23.68 -7.20
C THR A 629 -8.01 -24.21 -5.82
N VAL A 630 -9.18 -23.82 -5.29
CA VAL A 630 -9.72 -24.39 -4.06
C VAL A 630 -10.72 -25.47 -4.45
N GLU A 631 -10.38 -26.73 -4.20
CA GLU A 631 -11.28 -27.88 -4.40
C GLU A 631 -11.69 -28.41 -3.02
N GLU A 632 -12.97 -28.32 -2.69
CA GLU A 632 -13.52 -28.73 -1.38
C GLU A 632 -12.81 -28.00 -0.22
N ASP A 633 -11.93 -28.69 0.50
CA ASP A 633 -11.14 -28.18 1.61
C ASP A 633 -9.62 -28.25 1.32
N GLN A 634 -9.20 -28.32 0.05
CA GLN A 634 -7.79 -28.38 -0.34
C GLN A 634 -7.43 -27.33 -1.37
N VAL A 635 -6.20 -26.82 -1.26
CA VAL A 635 -5.60 -26.01 -2.32
C VAL A 635 -4.89 -26.94 -3.30
N VAL A 636 -5.37 -26.96 -4.54
CA VAL A 636 -4.82 -27.76 -5.63
C VAL A 636 -3.99 -26.85 -6.54
N MET A 637 -2.71 -27.20 -6.68
CA MET A 637 -1.77 -26.60 -7.62
C MET A 637 -1.57 -27.55 -8.79
N THR A 638 -2.09 -27.17 -9.95
CA THR A 638 -1.83 -27.86 -11.22
C THR A 638 -0.78 -27.10 -12.00
N ARG A 639 0.19 -27.81 -12.55
CA ARG A 639 1.23 -27.25 -13.41
C ARG A 639 0.81 -27.38 -14.86
N GLY A 640 0.91 -26.29 -15.63
CA GLY A 640 0.75 -26.29 -17.07
C GLY A 640 1.92 -26.96 -17.80
N THR A 641 1.95 -26.78 -19.11
CA THR A 641 3.07 -27.28 -19.94
C THR A 641 4.29 -26.39 -19.74
N VAL A 642 5.43 -26.98 -19.35
CA VAL A 642 6.68 -26.23 -19.20
C VAL A 642 7.22 -25.85 -20.58
N SER A 643 7.37 -24.55 -20.82
CA SER A 643 7.95 -24.02 -22.05
C SER A 643 9.41 -23.64 -21.82
N VAL A 644 10.30 -24.00 -22.75
CA VAL A 644 11.72 -23.67 -22.68
C VAL A 644 12.16 -22.98 -23.96
N LYS A 645 12.58 -21.72 -23.83
CA LYS A 645 13.06 -20.87 -24.92
C LYS A 645 14.54 -20.54 -24.70
N PRO A 646 15.37 -20.50 -25.75
CA PRO A 646 16.76 -20.09 -25.59
C PRO A 646 16.84 -18.58 -25.39
N VAL A 647 17.78 -18.12 -24.55
CA VAL A 647 18.06 -16.68 -24.37
C VAL A 647 18.64 -16.08 -25.65
N GLU A 648 19.53 -16.82 -26.32
CA GLU A 648 20.14 -16.43 -27.59
C GLU A 648 19.63 -17.26 -28.76
N ARG A 649 19.70 -16.71 -29.98
CA ARG A 649 19.27 -17.44 -31.18
C ARG A 649 20.10 -18.72 -31.36
N PRO A 650 19.47 -19.92 -31.37
CA PRO A 650 20.19 -21.17 -31.42
C PRO A 650 20.84 -21.37 -32.79
N ARG A 651 22.08 -21.85 -32.81
CA ARG A 651 22.79 -22.21 -34.06
C ARG A 651 22.18 -23.44 -34.74
N ASN A 652 21.56 -24.33 -33.97
CA ASN A 652 20.92 -25.55 -34.43
C ASN A 652 19.58 -25.77 -33.73
N ILE A 653 18.49 -25.81 -34.52
CA ILE A 653 17.12 -25.96 -34.02
C ILE A 653 16.89 -27.35 -33.40
N GLY A 654 17.46 -28.42 -33.98
CA GLY A 654 17.27 -29.78 -33.48
C GLY A 654 17.93 -30.00 -32.11
N GLU A 655 19.11 -29.42 -31.93
CA GLU A 655 19.84 -29.41 -30.66
C GLU A 655 19.09 -28.61 -29.58
N GLN A 656 18.47 -27.49 -29.97
CA GLN A 656 17.63 -26.70 -29.07
C GLN A 656 16.39 -27.49 -28.60
N ILE A 657 15.74 -28.24 -29.49
CA ILE A 657 14.58 -29.07 -29.11
C ILE A 657 14.99 -30.15 -28.09
N ALA A 658 16.15 -30.78 -28.30
CA ALA A 658 16.67 -31.78 -27.35
C ALA A 658 17.00 -31.15 -25.98
N ARG A 659 17.69 -30.00 -25.99
CA ARG A 659 17.99 -29.22 -24.77
C ARG A 659 16.73 -28.79 -24.02
N ALA A 660 15.74 -28.26 -24.74
CA ALA A 660 14.45 -27.85 -24.20
C ALA A 660 13.72 -29.02 -23.52
N LYS A 661 13.71 -30.21 -24.14
CA LYS A 661 13.07 -31.39 -23.57
C LYS A 661 13.75 -31.87 -22.27
N ILE A 662 15.08 -31.86 -22.22
CA ILE A 662 15.84 -32.27 -21.03
C ILE A 662 15.60 -31.27 -19.89
N MET A 663 15.66 -29.97 -20.19
CA MET A 663 15.40 -28.92 -19.22
C MET A 663 13.96 -28.98 -18.69
N ALA A 664 12.97 -29.10 -19.58
CA ALA A 664 11.57 -29.22 -19.18
C ALA A 664 11.37 -30.42 -18.25
N SER A 665 11.84 -31.61 -18.62
CA SER A 665 11.75 -32.81 -17.76
C SER A 665 12.33 -32.59 -16.37
N LYS A 666 13.50 -31.93 -16.26
CA LYS A 666 14.14 -31.67 -14.97
C LYS A 666 13.34 -30.73 -14.09
N ILE A 667 12.78 -29.68 -14.68
CA ILE A 667 11.95 -28.70 -13.96
C ILE A 667 10.60 -29.31 -13.58
N GLU A 668 10.04 -30.15 -14.43
CA GLU A 668 8.82 -30.89 -14.15
C GLU A 668 8.98 -31.88 -12.97
N GLU A 669 10.13 -32.53 -12.85
CA GLU A 669 10.48 -33.37 -11.69
C GLU A 669 10.64 -32.54 -10.41
N GLY A 670 11.23 -31.34 -10.52
CA GLY A 670 11.42 -30.43 -9.38
C GLY A 670 10.13 -29.75 -8.88
N ILE A 671 9.14 -29.59 -9.76
CA ILE A 671 7.87 -28.90 -9.49
C ILE A 671 6.72 -29.83 -9.90
N PRO A 672 6.43 -30.88 -9.13
CA PRO A 672 5.31 -31.77 -9.42
C PRO A 672 3.98 -31.05 -9.20
N GLU A 673 2.91 -31.56 -9.84
CA GLU A 673 1.55 -31.21 -9.45
C GLU A 673 1.31 -31.59 -7.99
N ARG A 674 0.63 -30.72 -7.23
CA ARG A 674 0.42 -30.94 -5.80
C ARG A 674 -1.02 -30.67 -5.43
N ARG A 675 -1.60 -31.59 -4.67
CA ARG A 675 -2.72 -31.30 -3.78
C ARG A 675 -2.10 -30.93 -2.44
N THR A 676 -2.02 -29.63 -2.16
CA THR A 676 -1.44 -29.11 -0.91
C THR A 676 -2.45 -29.09 0.23
N GLN A 677 -1.97 -28.73 1.42
CA GLN A 677 -2.64 -28.70 2.73
C GLN A 677 -4.11 -28.26 2.72
N ASP A 678 -4.78 -28.60 3.82
CA ASP A 678 -6.12 -28.11 4.14
C ASP A 678 -6.23 -26.60 3.86
N ALA A 679 -7.19 -26.22 3.01
CA ALA A 679 -7.62 -24.85 2.79
C ALA A 679 -8.17 -24.22 4.09
N SER A 680 -8.42 -25.04 5.11
CA SER A 680 -8.75 -24.62 6.46
C SER A 680 -7.55 -24.67 7.40
N LYS A 681 -7.43 -23.66 8.27
CA LYS A 681 -6.37 -23.59 9.27
C LYS A 681 -6.89 -23.10 10.61
N GLU A 682 -6.51 -23.81 11.66
CA GLU A 682 -6.80 -23.40 13.03
C GLU A 682 -5.75 -22.37 13.51
N ILE A 683 -6.19 -21.13 13.72
CA ILE A 683 -5.39 -20.05 14.31
C ILE A 683 -5.67 -20.02 15.82
N LYS A 684 -4.62 -20.27 16.61
CA LYS A 684 -4.68 -20.21 18.07
C LYS A 684 -4.11 -18.89 18.57
N GLN A 685 -4.93 -18.10 19.26
CA GLN A 685 -4.50 -16.85 19.88
C GLN A 685 -5.15 -16.70 21.26
N GLN A 686 -4.33 -16.48 22.29
CA GLN A 686 -4.76 -16.25 23.68
C GLN A 686 -5.82 -17.27 24.19
N GLY A 687 -5.66 -18.56 23.84
CA GLY A 687 -6.55 -19.63 24.29
C GLY A 687 -7.84 -19.81 23.47
N LYS A 688 -8.05 -18.99 22.44
CA LYS A 688 -9.12 -19.18 21.44
C LYS A 688 -8.55 -19.86 20.20
N SER A 689 -9.38 -20.70 19.59
CA SER A 689 -9.15 -21.31 18.29
C SER A 689 -10.17 -20.76 17.30
N VAL A 690 -9.70 -20.14 16.23
CA VAL A 690 -10.52 -19.71 15.10
C VAL A 690 -10.09 -20.52 13.89
N THR A 691 -11.03 -21.22 13.26
CA THR A 691 -10.76 -21.89 11.98
C THR A 691 -10.99 -20.88 10.88
N VAL A 692 -9.98 -20.66 10.04
CA VAL A 692 -10.08 -19.81 8.85
C VAL A 692 -10.02 -20.68 7.61
N GLN A 693 -10.81 -20.39 6.59
CA GLN A 693 -10.88 -21.16 5.35
C GLN A 693 -10.61 -20.25 4.15
N LEU A 694 -9.66 -20.65 3.31
CA LEU A 694 -9.44 -20.03 2.01
C LEU A 694 -10.63 -20.38 1.10
N ARG A 695 -11.37 -19.37 0.67
CA ARG A 695 -12.58 -19.49 -0.16
C ARG A 695 -12.26 -19.41 -1.64
N GLU A 696 -11.38 -18.49 -1.99
CA GLU A 696 -11.16 -18.12 -3.37
C GLU A 696 -9.71 -17.71 -3.60
N ILE A 697 -9.19 -18.07 -4.77
CA ILE A 697 -7.86 -17.68 -5.29
C ILE A 697 -8.09 -17.22 -6.72
N ILE A 698 -7.75 -15.97 -7.01
CA ILE A 698 -7.89 -15.37 -8.35
C ILE A 698 -6.57 -14.74 -8.75
N ALA A 699 -6.08 -15.05 -9.95
CA ALA A 699 -4.91 -14.41 -10.54
C ALA A 699 -5.34 -13.60 -11.78
N GLU A 700 -5.21 -12.27 -11.71
CA GLU A 700 -5.62 -11.35 -12.78
C GLU A 700 -4.89 -10.00 -12.66
N ASP A 701 -4.59 -9.37 -13.78
CA ASP A 701 -3.97 -8.05 -13.95
C ASP A 701 -2.70 -7.86 -13.10
N GLY A 702 -1.89 -8.92 -12.99
CA GLY A 702 -0.69 -8.95 -12.15
C GLY A 702 -0.95 -9.16 -10.66
N TRP A 703 -2.20 -9.41 -10.24
CA TRP A 703 -2.62 -9.59 -8.84
C TRP A 703 -3.11 -11.00 -8.55
N LEU A 704 -2.61 -11.57 -7.45
CA LEU A 704 -3.13 -12.77 -6.81
C LEU A 704 -3.99 -12.35 -5.61
N THR A 705 -5.29 -12.54 -5.72
CA THR A 705 -6.27 -12.23 -4.68
C THR A 705 -6.69 -13.50 -3.95
N LEU A 706 -6.59 -13.48 -2.62
CA LEU A 706 -6.94 -14.57 -1.72
C LEU A 706 -8.05 -14.09 -0.78
N SER A 707 -9.22 -14.72 -0.84
CA SER A 707 -10.33 -14.45 0.08
C SER A 707 -10.41 -15.55 1.15
N VAL A 708 -10.37 -15.17 2.42
CA VAL A 708 -10.35 -16.09 3.57
C VAL A 708 -11.47 -15.73 4.53
N GLU A 709 -12.23 -16.72 5.01
CA GLU A 709 -13.38 -16.55 5.93
C GLU A 709 -13.40 -17.55 7.08
#